data_AF-A0A2U1Y539-F1
#
_entry.id   AF-A0A2U1Y539-F1
#
_cell.length_a   1.000
_cell.length_b   1.000
_cell.length_c   1.000
_cell.angle_alpha   90.00
_cell.angle_beta   90.00
_cell.angle_gamma   90.00
#
_symmetry.space_group_name_H-M   'P 1'
#
loop_
_entity.id
_entity.type
_entity.pdbx_description
1 polymer ?
#
loop_
_entity_poly.entity_id
_entity_poly.type
_entity_poly.pdbx_seq_one_letter_code
_entity_poly.pdbx_strand_id
1 'polypeptide(L)'
;MLSSLQPRSRPPLRWSHMTKKARFALILAAAMLVTVLVSLVVRAGFLGERGGEPVTLAVVGPLSGPDAALGLALRKGAALRADTINAAGGIGGRPVEIRPFDDEGDKGKSLEIARRIANDPAIVAVIGHTPEATDSATAIYAQKKIPLIAPRPLVRPADAAPSPWLFSIAFDRTHETRFLANYVRNVVGEPMVAVIREDSEQAATLAGQFDTILQRFGTKLVNQWTYAPGRGGAGALPTLAQAVKEKMPTGAVVVIGSAVDSARVVVALRDAGVRNLIAGGSEMATAAFRTEIVAQTQANPKALTPEAYGHGLLVASPVLFDTANERAQRFYGQYVKRFNAVPDWAAALGADGVDLIAGAIAASPASAGKPDGDALRLAIAGHDRTENAFQANAGAWTFDARGQATLPVMMATYNGLNPVAALTQLQPIREAGVSNFLEEVQRGRALYVNDRFMYKTDVIYTGVQLHEIRDLNPDANEATLNLTIWFRYRGAFNPADVVFTNAVKPVELGKPYREERGEVTTYVAYRIEGRFALDFSDQRPPYGSHSVGVSFRHRTQNRNTVMFVTDVLGMSLVNTNDFVEKLKAMAAAETASAADLSLADRFRRAMEGESESSTLLDQLRARRVLAPSPGWRLARAWISQDVTSVSSEGDPNYVGFGRPQPDFSRVDFGVVATPDAPAARDFIHRDFFVYIAIFSAVLAVFAAFMDRRDRGQFWKIQTLFMRILSWPLLLMSAGNIALDQAVATLPASGIAMVVNGINVLWWIVPAILVDRTLERFVWTPLEIRTQRRIPAIVRRFSTLIVFGFAGCGIIAFVLKQPITSLLAASGLVGMVVGLAIQANIANVFSGIVLNIERPFQIGDSIQITDIVRGIVVDMTWRTVRVRNVAGFIVAMPNAKVSEATVVNFSVVERVSMKLEYFADARHDPGRMGGLLTSALRATDRVMPSATGGLPFVRYDGFRAVNGQWLCKYNLFFWVKDHDASFAVPELVWRSVYRTLADAGIDPTPPDLMEAGAAIGAATGTVTAIPA
;
A
#
# COMPACT_ATOMS: atom_id res chain seq x y z
N MET A 1 -68.89 -7.88 -42.28
CA MET A 1 -67.79 -7.34 -41.45
C MET A 1 -66.58 -8.27 -41.52
N LEU A 2 -65.91 -8.26 -42.67
CA LEU A 2 -64.63 -8.92 -42.92
C LEU A 2 -63.81 -7.88 -43.69
N SER A 3 -62.67 -7.48 -43.12
CA SER A 3 -61.55 -6.70 -43.70
C SER A 3 -61.15 -5.48 -42.86
N SER A 4 -60.28 -5.71 -41.88
CA SER A 4 -59.16 -4.81 -41.58
C SER A 4 -58.50 -5.34 -40.33
N LEU A 5 -57.23 -5.73 -40.46
CA LEU A 5 -56.15 -5.66 -39.47
C LEU A 5 -55.02 -6.56 -39.98
N GLN A 6 -54.35 -6.11 -41.04
CA GLN A 6 -52.99 -6.58 -41.34
C GLN A 6 -52.03 -5.96 -40.31
N PRO A 7 -51.04 -6.71 -39.79
CA PRO A 7 -49.97 -6.13 -39.01
C PRO A 7 -49.02 -5.36 -39.93
N ARG A 8 -48.90 -4.04 -39.73
CA ARG A 8 -47.85 -3.24 -40.37
C ARG A 8 -46.48 -3.69 -39.83
N SER A 9 -45.69 -4.36 -40.67
CA SER A 9 -44.26 -4.57 -40.41
C SER A 9 -43.55 -3.21 -40.42
N ARG A 10 -42.94 -2.85 -39.28
CA ARG A 10 -42.02 -1.70 -39.23
C ARG A 10 -40.77 -2.06 -40.05
N PRO A 11 -40.30 -1.18 -40.96
CA PRO A 11 -39.09 -1.47 -41.74
C PRO A 11 -37.86 -1.53 -40.82
N PRO A 12 -36.83 -2.33 -41.18
CA PRO A 12 -35.60 -2.43 -40.39
C PRO A 12 -34.91 -1.06 -40.29
N LEU A 13 -34.36 -0.75 -39.10
CA LEU A 13 -33.63 0.49 -38.84
C LEU A 13 -32.48 0.68 -39.85
N ARG A 14 -32.69 1.52 -40.86
CA ARG A 14 -31.65 1.89 -41.83
C ARG A 14 -30.73 2.95 -41.24
N TRP A 15 -29.43 2.68 -41.25
CA TRP A 15 -28.36 3.54 -40.71
C TRP A 15 -28.47 5.01 -41.18
N SER A 16 -28.93 5.23 -42.42
CA SER A 16 -29.13 6.55 -43.05
C SER A 16 -30.16 7.44 -42.34
N HIS A 17 -31.12 6.89 -41.60
CA HIS A 17 -32.20 7.65 -40.93
C HIS A 17 -31.95 7.93 -39.43
N MET A 18 -30.86 7.40 -38.86
CA MET A 18 -30.54 7.62 -37.45
C MET A 18 -29.92 9.02 -37.21
N THR A 19 -30.35 9.69 -36.15
CA THR A 19 -29.74 10.96 -35.71
C THR A 19 -28.27 10.75 -35.34
N LYS A 20 -27.45 11.82 -35.43
CA LYS A 20 -26.02 11.78 -35.06
C LYS A 20 -25.81 11.22 -33.63
N LYS A 21 -26.73 11.51 -32.70
CA LYS A 21 -26.74 11.00 -31.31
C LYS A 21 -27.04 9.49 -31.23
N ALA A 22 -28.02 8.99 -31.99
CA ALA A 22 -28.36 7.57 -32.02
C ALA A 22 -27.26 6.72 -32.67
N ARG A 23 -26.61 7.22 -33.73
CA ARG A 23 -25.44 6.56 -34.32
C ARG A 23 -24.27 6.51 -33.34
N PHE A 24 -24.05 7.59 -32.57
CA PHE A 24 -23.01 7.64 -31.55
C PHE A 24 -23.29 6.64 -30.42
N ALA A 25 -24.51 6.57 -29.88
CA ALA A 25 -24.89 5.60 -28.86
C ALA A 25 -24.72 4.15 -29.35
N LEU A 26 -25.07 3.86 -30.60
CA LEU A 26 -24.91 2.52 -31.18
C LEU A 26 -23.43 2.15 -31.40
N ILE A 27 -22.59 3.11 -31.82
CA ILE A 27 -21.14 2.93 -31.92
C ILE A 27 -20.51 2.77 -30.54
N LEU A 28 -20.96 3.50 -29.53
CA LEU A 28 -20.47 3.40 -28.16
C LEU A 28 -20.87 2.04 -27.54
N ALA A 29 -22.10 1.58 -27.78
CA ALA A 29 -22.56 0.26 -27.39
C ALA A 29 -21.79 -0.85 -28.12
N ALA A 30 -21.50 -0.69 -29.41
CA ALA A 30 -20.65 -1.62 -30.16
C ALA A 30 -19.20 -1.60 -29.66
N ALA A 31 -18.65 -0.45 -29.30
CA ALA A 31 -17.32 -0.35 -28.70
C ALA A 31 -17.28 -0.97 -27.30
N MET A 32 -18.32 -0.78 -26.47
CA MET A 32 -18.47 -1.49 -25.20
C MET A 32 -18.60 -2.99 -25.41
N LEU A 33 -19.40 -3.44 -26.38
CA LEU A 33 -19.54 -4.86 -26.72
C LEU A 33 -18.21 -5.45 -27.21
N VAL A 34 -17.46 -4.72 -28.05
CA VAL A 34 -16.11 -5.09 -28.48
C VAL A 34 -15.14 -5.05 -27.30
N THR A 35 -15.30 -4.16 -26.33
CA THR A 35 -14.45 -4.15 -25.13
C THR A 35 -14.80 -5.31 -24.21
N VAL A 36 -16.08 -5.69 -24.10
CA VAL A 36 -16.53 -6.89 -23.39
C VAL A 36 -16.05 -8.13 -24.11
N LEU A 37 -16.12 -8.18 -25.45
CA LEU A 37 -15.62 -9.28 -26.28
C LEU A 37 -14.10 -9.37 -26.28
N VAL A 38 -13.37 -8.27 -26.40
CA VAL A 38 -11.90 -8.21 -26.27
C VAL A 38 -11.51 -8.50 -24.83
N SER A 39 -12.26 -8.05 -23.83
CA SER A 39 -12.05 -8.48 -22.45
C SER A 39 -12.36 -9.96 -22.29
N LEU A 40 -13.32 -10.54 -23.02
CA LEU A 40 -13.64 -11.97 -23.03
C LEU A 40 -12.62 -12.79 -23.81
N VAL A 41 -12.04 -12.25 -24.88
CA VAL A 41 -11.03 -12.86 -25.74
C VAL A 41 -9.65 -12.71 -25.13
N VAL A 42 -9.33 -11.58 -24.49
CA VAL A 42 -8.17 -11.41 -23.62
C VAL A 42 -8.37 -12.25 -22.36
N ARG A 43 -9.57 -12.36 -21.79
CA ARG A 43 -9.85 -13.37 -20.76
C ARG A 43 -9.59 -14.77 -21.34
N ALA A 44 -10.02 -15.07 -22.56
CA ALA A 44 -9.76 -16.35 -23.23
C ALA A 44 -8.36 -16.49 -23.86
N GLY A 45 -7.47 -15.49 -23.76
CA GLY A 45 -6.14 -15.47 -24.40
C GLY A 45 -5.00 -15.10 -23.46
N PHE A 46 -5.29 -14.48 -22.32
CA PHE A 46 -4.45 -14.36 -21.12
C PHE A 46 -4.85 -15.37 -20.03
N LEU A 47 -6.12 -15.82 -19.98
CA LEU A 47 -6.50 -17.08 -19.31
C LEU A 47 -6.67 -18.24 -20.30
N GLY A 48 -6.55 -18.00 -21.60
CA GLY A 48 -6.33 -19.06 -22.59
C GLY A 48 -4.92 -19.58 -22.43
N GLU A 49 -4.80 -20.71 -21.73
CA GLU A 49 -3.58 -21.42 -21.33
C GLU A 49 -2.84 -20.90 -20.09
N ARG A 50 -3.55 -20.61 -18.99
CA ARG A 50 -2.97 -20.62 -17.63
C ARG A 50 -3.84 -21.33 -16.61
N GLY A 51 -4.22 -22.55 -16.95
CA GLY A 51 -4.88 -23.50 -16.07
C GLY A 51 -4.63 -24.89 -16.59
N GLY A 52 -3.36 -25.32 -16.62
CA GLY A 52 -3.07 -26.74 -16.80
C GLY A 52 -3.81 -27.54 -15.73
N GLU A 53 -4.10 -28.81 -16.00
CA GLU A 53 -4.84 -29.68 -15.07
C GLU A 53 -4.33 -29.53 -13.62
N PRO A 54 -5.22 -29.47 -12.61
CA PRO A 54 -4.81 -29.26 -11.23
C PRO A 54 -3.75 -30.28 -10.80
N VAL A 55 -2.76 -29.80 -10.05
CA VAL A 55 -1.82 -30.68 -9.37
C VAL A 55 -2.54 -31.28 -8.18
N THR A 56 -3.03 -32.51 -8.33
CA THR A 56 -3.83 -33.17 -7.29
C THR A 56 -2.94 -33.94 -6.33
N LEU A 57 -3.01 -33.57 -5.04
CA LEU A 57 -2.34 -34.26 -3.94
C LEU A 57 -3.37 -35.03 -3.12
N ALA A 58 -3.12 -36.31 -2.88
CA ALA A 58 -3.95 -37.09 -1.96
C ALA A 58 -3.50 -36.86 -0.52
N VAL A 59 -4.42 -36.56 0.37
CA VAL A 59 -4.19 -36.53 1.82
C VAL A 59 -5.01 -37.64 2.45
N VAL A 60 -4.32 -38.62 3.05
CA VAL A 60 -4.93 -39.81 3.66
C VAL A 60 -4.67 -39.81 5.16
N GLY A 61 -5.71 -40.03 5.94
CA GLY A 61 -5.63 -40.19 7.39
C GLY A 61 -7.01 -40.35 8.02
N PRO A 62 -7.11 -40.48 9.36
CA PRO A 62 -8.38 -40.62 10.05
C PRO A 62 -9.12 -39.28 10.02
N LEU A 63 -10.13 -39.16 9.17
CA LEU A 63 -11.00 -37.97 9.10
C LEU A 63 -12.30 -38.18 9.89
N SER A 64 -12.62 -39.43 10.23
CA SER A 64 -13.63 -39.83 11.20
C SER A 64 -13.10 -40.89 12.15
N GLY A 65 -13.90 -41.26 13.16
CA GLY A 65 -13.49 -42.18 14.22
C GLY A 65 -12.74 -41.48 15.37
N PRO A 66 -12.14 -42.26 16.30
CA PRO A 66 -11.51 -41.73 17.51
C PRO A 66 -10.39 -40.72 17.23
N ASP A 67 -9.52 -40.98 16.25
CA ASP A 67 -8.36 -40.15 15.93
C ASP A 67 -8.64 -39.04 14.89
N ALA A 68 -9.92 -38.73 14.63
CA ALA A 68 -10.34 -37.78 13.60
C ALA A 68 -9.68 -36.40 13.73
N ALA A 69 -9.54 -35.89 14.96
CA ALA A 69 -8.95 -34.58 15.21
C ALA A 69 -7.51 -34.46 14.68
N LEU A 70 -6.74 -35.55 14.70
CA LEU A 70 -5.37 -35.59 14.18
C LEU A 70 -5.36 -35.55 12.64
N GLY A 71 -6.14 -36.40 11.97
CA GLY A 71 -6.20 -36.39 10.51
C GLY A 71 -6.84 -35.12 9.94
N LEU A 72 -7.81 -34.53 10.66
CA LEU A 72 -8.37 -33.23 10.33
C LEU A 72 -7.32 -32.10 10.47
N ALA A 73 -6.48 -32.12 11.50
CA ALA A 73 -5.40 -31.14 11.65
C ALA A 73 -4.39 -31.23 10.48
N LEU A 74 -3.96 -32.46 10.14
CA LEU A 74 -3.11 -32.73 8.98
C LEU A 74 -3.72 -32.18 7.68
N ARG A 75 -5.00 -32.51 7.42
CA ARG A 75 -5.73 -32.03 6.24
C ARG A 75 -5.86 -30.52 6.20
N LYS A 76 -6.19 -29.88 7.32
CA LYS A 76 -6.32 -28.42 7.44
C LYS A 76 -4.99 -27.73 7.14
N GLY A 77 -3.87 -28.27 7.63
CA GLY A 77 -2.52 -27.79 7.33
C GLY A 77 -2.20 -27.85 5.83
N ALA A 78 -2.41 -29.02 5.21
CA ALA A 78 -2.22 -29.22 3.77
C ALA A 78 -3.10 -28.28 2.92
N ALA A 79 -4.38 -28.14 3.28
CA ALA A 79 -5.34 -27.28 2.60
C ALA A 79 -4.97 -25.79 2.71
N LEU A 80 -4.58 -25.31 3.89
CA LEU A 80 -4.12 -23.94 4.08
C LEU A 80 -2.92 -23.63 3.21
N ARG A 81 -2.00 -24.59 3.07
CA ARG A 81 -0.82 -24.38 2.24
C ARG A 81 -1.16 -24.38 0.75
N ALA A 82 -2.01 -25.28 0.29
CA ALA A 82 -2.51 -25.27 -1.09
C ALA A 82 -3.24 -23.95 -1.42
N ASP A 83 -4.11 -23.46 -0.53
CA ASP A 83 -4.79 -22.16 -0.68
C ASP A 83 -3.78 -21.02 -0.83
N THR A 84 -2.71 -21.02 -0.03
CA THR A 84 -1.64 -20.01 -0.09
C THR A 84 -0.86 -20.06 -1.39
N ILE A 85 -0.55 -21.26 -1.90
CA ILE A 85 0.12 -21.45 -3.20
C ILE A 85 -0.79 -21.01 -4.34
N ASN A 86 -2.09 -21.34 -4.27
CA ASN A 86 -3.08 -20.96 -5.28
C ASN A 86 -3.29 -19.45 -5.34
N ALA A 87 -3.34 -18.77 -4.19
CA ALA A 87 -3.39 -17.31 -4.11
C ALA A 87 -2.15 -16.63 -4.73
N ALA A 88 -1.00 -17.31 -4.73
CA ALA A 88 0.23 -16.85 -5.39
C ALA A 88 0.29 -17.18 -6.89
N GLY A 89 -0.75 -17.78 -7.46
CA GLY A 89 -0.83 -18.14 -8.89
C GLY A 89 -0.61 -19.63 -9.19
N GLY A 90 -0.53 -20.50 -8.18
CA GLY A 90 -0.35 -21.94 -8.36
C GLY A 90 1.09 -22.34 -8.69
N ILE A 91 1.31 -23.64 -8.94
CA ILE A 91 2.63 -24.18 -9.32
C ILE A 91 2.74 -24.10 -10.85
N GLY A 92 3.58 -23.20 -11.36
CA GLY A 92 3.70 -22.98 -12.81
C GLY A 92 2.38 -22.58 -13.47
N GLY A 93 1.49 -21.87 -12.74
CA GLY A 93 0.15 -21.50 -13.22
C GLY A 93 -0.92 -22.59 -13.03
N ARG A 94 -0.60 -23.75 -12.45
CA ARG A 94 -1.55 -24.83 -12.17
C ARG A 94 -2.02 -24.78 -10.72
N PRO A 95 -3.33 -24.82 -10.45
CA PRO A 95 -3.82 -24.85 -9.08
C PRO A 95 -3.46 -26.19 -8.40
N VAL A 96 -3.16 -26.14 -7.11
CA VAL A 96 -2.99 -27.31 -6.24
C VAL A 96 -4.34 -27.70 -5.67
N GLU A 97 -4.74 -28.95 -5.86
CA GLU A 97 -5.96 -29.53 -5.30
C GLU A 97 -5.59 -30.54 -4.21
N ILE A 98 -6.15 -30.37 -3.00
CA ILE A 98 -6.02 -31.35 -1.92
C ILE A 98 -7.23 -32.27 -1.95
N ARG A 99 -7.02 -33.55 -2.24
CA ARG A 99 -8.06 -34.58 -2.26
C ARG A 99 -8.00 -35.42 -0.98
N PRO A 100 -9.00 -35.31 -0.08
CA PRO A 100 -9.00 -36.04 1.18
C PRO A 100 -9.50 -37.49 1.02
N PHE A 101 -8.91 -38.39 1.79
CA PHE A 101 -9.32 -39.78 1.90
C PHE A 101 -9.38 -40.17 3.38
N ASP A 102 -10.54 -40.65 3.83
CA ASP A 102 -10.75 -41.09 5.21
C ASP A 102 -10.44 -42.59 5.34
N ASP A 103 -9.37 -42.93 6.06
CA ASP A 103 -9.03 -44.32 6.37
C ASP A 103 -9.58 -44.79 7.73
N GLU A 104 -10.22 -43.89 8.49
CA GLU A 104 -10.75 -44.14 9.84
C GLU A 104 -9.71 -44.66 10.86
N GLY A 105 -8.41 -44.53 10.55
CA GLY A 105 -7.33 -45.13 11.34
C GLY A 105 -7.18 -46.64 11.15
N ASP A 106 -7.86 -47.24 10.16
CA ASP A 106 -7.81 -48.67 9.89
C ASP A 106 -6.79 -49.03 8.80
N LYS A 107 -5.95 -50.04 9.07
CA LYS A 107 -4.92 -50.52 8.14
C LYS A 107 -5.53 -51.12 6.86
N GLY A 108 -6.63 -51.85 6.97
CA GLY A 108 -7.30 -52.48 5.82
C GLY A 108 -7.84 -51.43 4.84
N LYS A 109 -8.58 -50.45 5.36
CA LYS A 109 -9.10 -49.30 4.61
C LYS A 109 -7.98 -48.47 3.99
N SER A 110 -6.89 -48.22 4.72
CA SER A 110 -5.70 -47.52 4.20
C SER A 110 -5.17 -48.19 2.92
N LEU A 111 -5.10 -49.53 2.88
CA LEU A 111 -4.61 -50.28 1.71
C LEU A 111 -5.60 -50.34 0.56
N GLU A 112 -6.91 -50.33 0.83
CA GLU A 112 -7.93 -50.16 -0.20
C GLU A 112 -7.83 -48.78 -0.86
N ILE A 113 -7.72 -47.73 -0.04
CA ILE A 113 -7.50 -46.35 -0.49
C ILE A 113 -6.21 -46.24 -1.29
N ALA A 114 -5.13 -46.89 -0.86
CA ALA A 114 -3.87 -46.89 -1.59
C ALA A 114 -4.02 -47.48 -3.00
N ARG A 115 -4.73 -48.61 -3.15
CA ARG A 115 -5.06 -49.18 -4.47
C ARG A 115 -5.91 -48.26 -5.32
N ARG A 116 -6.89 -47.56 -4.72
CA ARG A 116 -7.74 -46.59 -5.41
C ARG A 116 -6.91 -45.41 -5.93
N ILE A 117 -6.05 -44.84 -5.08
CA ILE A 117 -5.17 -43.72 -5.42
C ILE A 117 -4.16 -44.12 -6.50
N ALA A 118 -3.56 -45.30 -6.40
CA ALA A 118 -2.58 -45.79 -7.36
C ALA A 118 -3.14 -45.98 -8.78
N ASN A 119 -4.46 -46.16 -8.90
CA ASN A 119 -5.16 -46.27 -10.18
C ASN A 119 -5.77 -44.95 -10.66
N ASP A 120 -5.68 -43.87 -9.88
CA ASP A 120 -6.17 -42.54 -10.26
C ASP A 120 -5.05 -41.76 -10.97
N PRO A 121 -5.16 -41.50 -12.28
CA PRO A 121 -4.11 -40.82 -13.03
C PRO A 121 -3.90 -39.37 -12.58
N ALA A 122 -4.90 -38.71 -11.98
CA ALA A 122 -4.81 -37.31 -11.56
C ALA A 122 -3.88 -37.08 -10.36
N ILE A 123 -3.71 -38.09 -9.49
CA ILE A 123 -2.94 -37.95 -8.25
C ILE A 123 -1.44 -38.02 -8.55
N VAL A 124 -0.71 -36.98 -8.13
CA VAL A 124 0.74 -36.87 -8.39
C VAL A 124 1.59 -37.35 -7.23
N ALA A 125 1.10 -37.20 -5.99
CA ALA A 125 1.79 -37.58 -4.76
C ALA A 125 0.78 -37.77 -3.64
N VAL A 126 1.21 -38.46 -2.58
CA VAL A 126 0.37 -38.81 -1.43
C VAL A 126 1.01 -38.31 -0.15
N ILE A 127 0.20 -37.72 0.74
CA ILE A 127 0.56 -37.36 2.12
C ILE A 127 -0.28 -38.26 3.04
N GLY A 128 0.36 -39.19 3.76
CA GLY A 128 -0.31 -40.26 4.53
C GLY A 128 0.65 -41.46 4.70
N HIS A 129 0.23 -42.67 5.06
CA HIS A 129 -1.04 -43.17 5.61
C HIS A 129 -0.91 -43.29 7.14
N THR A 130 -1.75 -44.11 7.78
CA THR A 130 -1.45 -44.69 9.11
C THR A 130 -0.05 -45.31 9.17
N PRO A 131 0.66 -45.22 10.31
CA PRO A 131 1.99 -45.83 10.47
C PRO A 131 2.01 -47.32 10.10
N GLU A 132 0.96 -48.07 10.41
CA GLU A 132 0.85 -49.52 10.20
C GLU A 132 0.64 -49.93 8.73
N ALA A 133 0.11 -49.01 7.90
CA ALA A 133 -0.14 -49.24 6.48
C ALA A 133 0.94 -48.67 5.57
N THR A 134 1.80 -47.78 6.07
CA THR A 134 2.71 -46.94 5.27
C THR A 134 3.65 -47.76 4.37
N ASP A 135 4.32 -48.79 4.88
CA ASP A 135 5.24 -49.60 4.07
C ASP A 135 4.51 -50.38 2.96
N SER A 136 3.35 -50.95 3.30
CA SER A 136 2.51 -51.68 2.34
C SER A 136 1.88 -50.76 1.28
N ALA A 137 1.46 -49.56 1.67
CA ALA A 137 0.98 -48.53 0.75
C ALA A 137 2.11 -48.03 -0.18
N THR A 138 3.33 -47.87 0.35
CA THR A 138 4.52 -47.51 -0.43
C THR A 138 4.78 -48.54 -1.54
N ALA A 139 4.70 -49.83 -1.24
CA ALA A 139 4.91 -50.89 -2.23
C ALA A 139 3.89 -50.82 -3.39
N ILE A 140 2.64 -50.40 -3.10
CA ILE A 140 1.60 -50.17 -4.11
C ILE A 140 1.94 -48.95 -4.97
N TYR A 141 2.35 -47.84 -4.35
CA TYR A 141 2.66 -46.59 -5.04
C TYR A 141 3.96 -46.67 -5.86
N ALA A 142 4.95 -47.43 -5.42
CA ALA A 142 6.20 -47.67 -6.14
C ALA A 142 5.96 -48.27 -7.54
N GLN A 143 4.97 -49.16 -7.69
CA GLN A 143 4.59 -49.75 -9.00
C GLN A 143 4.04 -48.71 -9.98
N LYS A 144 3.54 -47.58 -9.48
CA LYS A 144 2.94 -46.49 -10.25
C LYS A 144 3.78 -45.22 -10.25
N LYS A 145 4.99 -45.28 -9.68
CA LYS A 145 5.92 -44.14 -9.55
C LYS A 145 5.30 -42.93 -8.83
N ILE A 146 4.55 -43.18 -7.76
CA ILE A 146 3.95 -42.11 -6.94
C ILE A 146 4.73 -42.01 -5.62
N PRO A 147 5.33 -40.85 -5.28
CA PRO A 147 5.99 -40.68 -3.99
C PRO A 147 4.97 -40.56 -2.85
N LEU A 148 5.29 -41.19 -1.71
CA LEU A 148 4.56 -41.11 -0.46
C LEU A 148 5.34 -40.27 0.55
N ILE A 149 4.74 -39.19 1.01
CA ILE A 149 5.21 -38.38 2.13
C ILE A 149 4.50 -38.86 3.38
N ALA A 150 5.24 -39.38 4.36
CA ALA A 150 4.72 -39.85 5.63
C ALA A 150 4.91 -38.78 6.72
N PRO A 151 3.84 -38.05 7.11
CA PRO A 151 3.91 -36.95 8.08
C PRO A 151 3.75 -37.42 9.53
N ARG A 152 3.49 -38.71 9.77
CA ARG A 152 3.37 -39.28 11.12
C ARG A 152 4.64 -40.07 11.48
N PRO A 153 5.09 -40.01 12.74
CA PRO A 153 6.21 -40.84 13.21
C PRO A 153 5.96 -42.33 12.94
N LEU A 154 6.92 -42.99 12.27
CA LEU A 154 6.85 -44.40 11.90
C LEU A 154 7.68 -45.26 12.87
N VAL A 155 7.33 -46.53 13.02
CA VAL A 155 8.21 -47.54 13.63
C VAL A 155 8.87 -48.32 12.50
N ARG A 156 10.15 -48.05 12.21
CA ARG A 156 10.88 -48.80 11.17
C ARG A 156 12.05 -49.60 11.75
N PRO A 157 12.06 -50.93 11.56
CA PRO A 157 13.20 -51.76 11.92
C PRO A 157 14.51 -51.29 11.25
N ALA A 158 15.64 -51.44 11.94
CA ALA A 158 16.94 -51.02 11.42
C ALA A 158 17.35 -51.81 10.16
N ASP A 159 16.83 -53.01 9.97
CA ASP A 159 17.04 -53.91 8.84
C ASP A 159 15.98 -53.79 7.73
N ALA A 160 14.95 -52.95 7.91
CA ALA A 160 13.93 -52.74 6.90
C ALA A 160 14.52 -52.18 5.60
N ALA A 161 14.17 -52.80 4.47
CA ALA A 161 14.65 -52.38 3.16
C ALA A 161 14.16 -50.96 2.83
N PRO A 162 15.06 -50.01 2.48
CA PRO A 162 14.66 -48.66 2.15
C PRO A 162 13.88 -48.65 0.82
N SER A 163 12.72 -48.01 0.81
CA SER A 163 12.01 -47.71 -0.43
C SER A 163 12.38 -46.31 -0.93
N PRO A 164 12.79 -46.15 -2.19
CA PRO A 164 13.10 -44.84 -2.75
C PRO A 164 11.85 -43.97 -2.96
N TRP A 165 10.64 -44.50 -2.75
CA TRP A 165 9.36 -43.82 -2.91
C TRP A 165 8.73 -43.35 -1.59
N LEU A 166 9.37 -43.63 -0.45
CA LEU A 166 8.89 -43.22 0.88
C LEU A 166 9.78 -42.13 1.46
N PHE A 167 9.15 -41.02 1.85
CA PHE A 167 9.81 -39.90 2.50
C PHE A 167 9.10 -39.59 3.82
N SER A 168 9.71 -39.92 4.95
CA SER A 168 9.17 -39.61 6.27
C SER A 168 9.63 -38.23 6.72
N ILE A 169 8.69 -37.32 6.93
CA ILE A 169 8.94 -35.93 7.35
C ILE A 169 8.61 -35.69 8.83
N ALA A 170 8.47 -36.77 9.59
CA ALA A 170 8.44 -36.78 11.06
C ALA A 170 9.61 -37.64 11.55
N PHE A 171 9.97 -37.60 12.84
CA PHE A 171 11.01 -38.49 13.36
C PHE A 171 10.57 -39.97 13.43
N ASP A 172 11.52 -40.88 13.57
CA ASP A 172 11.26 -42.30 13.84
C ASP A 172 10.83 -42.51 15.31
N ARG A 173 9.77 -43.32 15.54
CA ARG A 173 9.21 -43.59 16.87
C ARG A 173 10.12 -44.40 17.78
N THR A 174 10.93 -45.29 17.23
CA THR A 174 11.93 -46.02 18.02
C THR A 174 13.01 -45.06 18.49
N HIS A 175 13.47 -44.16 17.61
CA HIS A 175 14.38 -43.08 17.96
C HIS A 175 13.80 -42.16 19.04
N GLU A 176 12.54 -41.74 18.90
CA GLU A 176 11.81 -40.94 19.90
C GLU A 176 11.73 -41.67 21.25
N THR A 177 11.35 -42.95 21.27
CA THR A 177 11.17 -43.71 22.51
C THR A 177 12.48 -43.86 23.28
N ARG A 178 13.58 -44.14 22.55
CA ARG A 178 14.93 -44.18 23.14
C ARG A 178 15.37 -42.81 23.64
N PHE A 179 15.01 -41.74 22.93
CA PHE A 179 15.27 -40.37 23.36
C PHE A 179 14.51 -40.04 24.65
N LEU A 180 13.22 -40.37 24.72
CA LEU A 180 12.36 -40.14 25.89
C LEU A 180 12.89 -40.88 27.12
N ALA A 181 13.32 -42.14 26.98
CA ALA A 181 13.94 -42.90 28.07
C ALA A 181 15.18 -42.21 28.63
N ASN A 182 16.07 -41.75 27.75
CA ASN A 182 17.25 -40.97 28.13
C ASN A 182 16.87 -39.65 28.80
N TYR A 183 15.86 -38.95 28.28
CA TYR A 183 15.44 -37.65 28.80
C TYR A 183 14.86 -37.78 30.23
N VAL A 184 13.91 -38.71 30.44
CA VAL A 184 13.31 -38.97 31.77
C VAL A 184 14.40 -39.37 32.77
N ARG A 185 15.34 -40.24 32.38
CA ARG A 185 16.37 -40.72 33.31
C ARG A 185 17.51 -39.73 33.57
N ASN A 186 18.03 -39.08 32.53
CA ASN A 186 19.29 -38.34 32.56
C ASN A 186 19.13 -36.81 32.54
N VAL A 187 17.96 -36.30 32.12
CA VAL A 187 17.66 -34.85 32.13
C VAL A 187 16.72 -34.51 33.29
N VAL A 188 15.58 -35.21 33.39
CA VAL A 188 14.67 -35.03 34.54
C VAL A 188 15.29 -35.60 35.81
N GLY A 189 15.99 -36.74 35.70
CA GLY A 189 16.70 -37.36 36.82
C GLY A 189 15.86 -38.33 37.63
N GLU A 190 14.75 -38.83 37.09
CA GLU A 190 13.84 -39.73 37.79
C GLU A 190 14.44 -41.15 37.91
N PRO A 191 14.66 -41.67 39.13
CA PRO A 191 15.30 -42.97 39.34
C PRO A 191 14.29 -44.14 39.30
N MET A 192 12.99 -43.85 39.46
CA MET A 192 11.91 -44.83 39.43
C MET A 192 11.01 -44.52 38.26
N VAL A 193 10.92 -45.45 37.32
CA VAL A 193 10.13 -45.31 36.11
C VAL A 193 9.24 -46.52 35.94
N ALA A 194 8.00 -46.30 35.52
CA ALA A 194 7.08 -47.36 35.12
C ALA A 194 6.45 -47.02 33.78
N VAL A 195 6.00 -48.05 33.05
CA VAL A 195 5.39 -47.90 31.73
C VAL A 195 3.94 -48.33 31.78
N ILE A 196 3.05 -47.52 31.20
CA ILE A 196 1.68 -47.90 30.87
C ILE A 196 1.60 -47.90 29.35
N ARG A 197 1.25 -49.04 28.76
CA ARG A 197 1.18 -49.18 27.32
C ARG A 197 -0.15 -49.75 26.85
N GLU A 198 -0.50 -49.42 25.62
CA GLU A 198 -1.53 -50.12 24.88
C GLU A 198 -1.16 -51.61 24.71
N ASP A 199 -2.16 -52.48 24.67
CA ASP A 199 -1.99 -53.90 24.37
C ASP A 199 -1.89 -54.16 22.87
N SER A 200 -0.80 -53.67 22.27
CA SER A 200 -0.44 -53.87 20.87
C SER A 200 1.02 -54.28 20.72
N GLU A 201 1.33 -55.02 19.64
CA GLU A 201 2.70 -55.48 19.33
C GLU A 201 3.67 -54.29 19.19
N GLN A 202 3.21 -53.21 18.55
CA GLN A 202 4.01 -52.00 18.37
C GLN A 202 4.33 -51.34 19.72
N ALA A 203 3.33 -51.15 20.60
CA ALA A 203 3.54 -50.56 21.92
C ALA A 203 4.40 -51.44 22.84
N ALA A 204 4.29 -52.77 22.73
CA ALA A 204 5.19 -53.71 23.42
C ALA A 204 6.64 -53.56 22.96
N THR A 205 6.87 -53.43 21.65
CA THR A 205 8.20 -53.21 21.07
C THR A 205 8.83 -51.91 21.56
N LEU A 206 8.07 -50.81 21.55
CA LEU A 206 8.53 -49.52 22.05
C LEU A 206 8.85 -49.57 23.55
N ALA A 207 7.99 -50.19 24.36
CA ALA A 207 8.25 -50.36 25.79
C ALA A 207 9.51 -51.20 26.06
N GLY A 208 9.78 -52.24 25.28
CA GLY A 208 11.02 -53.02 25.38
C GLY A 208 12.27 -52.22 25.04
N GLN A 209 12.20 -51.36 24.03
CA GLN A 209 13.30 -50.41 23.70
C GLN A 209 13.51 -49.39 24.83
N PHE A 210 12.43 -48.90 25.42
CA PHE A 210 12.48 -48.00 26.57
C PHE A 210 13.18 -48.65 27.77
N ASP A 211 12.78 -49.87 28.14
CA ASP A 211 13.39 -50.64 29.24
C ASP A 211 14.88 -50.96 28.95
N THR A 212 15.20 -51.35 27.71
CA THR A 212 16.60 -51.59 27.29
C THR A 212 17.48 -50.37 27.55
N ILE A 213 17.00 -49.16 27.27
CA ILE A 213 17.75 -47.92 27.54
C ILE A 213 17.87 -47.66 29.04
N LEU A 214 16.82 -47.87 29.84
CA LEU A 214 16.89 -47.71 31.30
C LEU A 214 17.92 -48.67 31.93
N GLN A 215 17.93 -49.93 31.49
CA GLN A 215 18.86 -50.95 31.97
C GLN A 215 20.32 -50.60 31.68
N ARG A 216 20.63 -49.93 30.56
CA ARG A 216 22.00 -49.43 30.26
C ARG A 216 22.51 -48.46 31.32
N PHE A 217 21.63 -47.75 32.02
CA PHE A 217 21.97 -46.83 33.12
C PHE A 217 21.67 -47.44 34.50
N GLY A 218 21.56 -48.77 34.59
CA GLY A 218 21.30 -49.50 35.84
C GLY A 218 19.93 -49.21 36.47
N THR A 219 18.99 -48.66 35.71
CA THR A 219 17.65 -48.30 36.19
C THR A 219 16.70 -49.44 35.88
N LYS A 220 16.08 -50.01 36.91
CA LYS A 220 15.09 -51.08 36.72
C LYS A 220 13.71 -50.46 36.54
N LEU A 221 12.97 -50.94 35.53
CA LEU A 221 11.56 -50.62 35.37
C LEU A 221 10.78 -51.16 36.58
N VAL A 222 10.06 -50.30 37.29
CA VAL A 222 9.32 -50.67 38.51
C VAL A 222 8.18 -51.62 38.17
N ASN A 223 7.43 -51.28 37.12
CA ASN A 223 6.35 -52.12 36.63
C ASN A 223 5.97 -51.72 35.19
N GLN A 224 5.25 -52.62 34.52
CA GLN A 224 4.63 -52.36 33.24
C GLN A 224 3.15 -52.76 33.28
N TRP A 225 2.25 -51.83 32.99
CA TRP A 225 0.82 -52.09 32.88
C TRP A 225 0.36 -52.03 31.42
N THR A 226 -0.69 -52.79 31.11
CA THR A 226 -1.32 -52.83 29.79
C THR A 226 -2.79 -52.42 29.88
N TYR A 227 -3.31 -51.81 28.81
CA TYR A 227 -4.73 -51.54 28.63
C TYR A 227 -5.17 -51.87 27.21
N ALA A 228 -6.42 -52.31 27.04
CA ALA A 228 -6.98 -52.57 25.72
C ALA A 228 -7.27 -51.25 24.98
N PRO A 229 -6.95 -51.13 23.68
CA PRO A 229 -7.19 -49.90 22.92
C PRO A 229 -8.67 -49.58 22.74
N GLY A 230 -8.94 -48.29 22.48
CA GLY A 230 -10.26 -47.78 22.17
C GLY A 230 -11.25 -47.85 23.35
N ARG A 231 -12.54 -47.70 23.04
CA ARG A 231 -13.60 -47.59 24.07
C ARG A 231 -13.78 -48.87 24.89
N GLY A 232 -13.42 -50.03 24.35
CA GLY A 232 -13.56 -51.33 25.03
C GLY A 232 -12.66 -51.46 26.28
N GLY A 233 -11.51 -50.79 26.32
CA GLY A 233 -10.60 -50.81 27.47
C GLY A 233 -10.84 -49.71 28.50
N ALA A 234 -11.66 -48.70 28.19
CA ALA A 234 -11.84 -47.53 29.04
C ALA A 234 -12.34 -47.86 30.46
N GLY A 235 -13.19 -48.89 30.60
CA GLY A 235 -13.73 -49.31 31.90
C GLY A 235 -12.71 -49.88 32.88
N ALA A 236 -11.54 -50.36 32.39
CA ALA A 236 -10.49 -50.91 33.24
C ALA A 236 -9.47 -49.86 33.72
N LEU A 237 -9.48 -48.65 33.14
CA LEU A 237 -8.51 -47.59 33.43
C LEU A 237 -8.54 -47.09 34.89
N PRO A 238 -9.70 -46.92 35.57
CA PRO A 238 -9.71 -46.53 36.98
C PRO A 238 -9.01 -47.55 37.90
N THR A 239 -9.21 -48.84 37.64
CA THR A 239 -8.54 -49.92 38.39
C THR A 239 -7.03 -49.91 38.14
N LEU A 240 -6.62 -49.70 36.89
CA LEU A 240 -5.21 -49.53 36.53
C LEU A 240 -4.60 -48.33 37.26
N ALA A 241 -5.27 -47.18 37.26
CA ALA A 241 -4.80 -45.97 37.90
C ALA A 241 -4.64 -46.12 39.43
N GLN A 242 -5.57 -46.83 40.08
CA GLN A 242 -5.46 -47.16 41.50
C GLN A 242 -4.25 -48.08 41.77
N ALA A 243 -4.02 -49.09 40.91
CA ALA A 243 -2.84 -49.95 41.03
C ALA A 243 -1.51 -49.18 40.84
N VAL A 244 -1.49 -48.18 39.96
CA VAL A 244 -0.33 -47.29 39.77
C VAL A 244 -0.08 -46.46 41.02
N LYS A 245 -1.13 -45.85 41.60
CA LYS A 245 -1.03 -45.07 42.84
C LYS A 245 -0.45 -45.88 44.00
N GLU A 246 -0.88 -47.13 44.15
CA GLU A 246 -0.44 -48.01 45.24
C GLU A 246 0.99 -48.53 45.03
N LYS A 247 1.32 -48.95 43.81
CA LYS A 247 2.62 -49.59 43.52
C LYS A 247 3.71 -48.60 43.13
N MET A 248 3.36 -47.37 42.76
CA MET A 248 4.30 -46.37 42.26
C MET A 248 3.94 -44.96 42.78
N PRO A 249 4.06 -44.73 44.11
CA PRO A 249 3.66 -43.47 44.73
C PRO A 249 4.54 -42.26 44.35
N THR A 250 5.77 -42.50 43.87
CA THR A 250 6.72 -41.47 43.40
C THR A 250 7.51 -41.98 42.19
N GLY A 251 8.05 -41.08 41.37
CA GLY A 251 8.74 -41.40 40.13
C GLY A 251 8.00 -40.92 38.87
N ALA A 252 8.41 -41.42 37.70
CA ALA A 252 7.84 -41.06 36.40
C ALA A 252 7.05 -42.21 35.75
N VAL A 253 5.83 -41.92 35.29
CA VAL A 253 4.98 -42.83 34.54
C VAL A 253 5.10 -42.49 33.05
N VAL A 254 5.54 -43.43 32.22
CA VAL A 254 5.59 -43.26 30.77
C VAL A 254 4.40 -43.91 30.12
N VAL A 255 3.65 -43.14 29.33
CA VAL A 255 2.46 -43.62 28.61
C VAL A 255 2.82 -43.82 27.13
N ILE A 256 2.55 -45.01 26.61
CA ILE A 256 2.80 -45.40 25.21
C ILE A 256 1.50 -45.90 24.58
N GLY A 257 0.90 -45.10 23.69
CA GLY A 257 -0.30 -45.47 22.96
C GLY A 257 -0.74 -44.39 21.96
N SER A 258 -1.95 -44.54 21.42
CA SER A 258 -2.62 -43.52 20.61
C SER A 258 -2.88 -42.22 21.38
N ALA A 259 -3.12 -41.12 20.67
CA ALA A 259 -3.39 -39.81 21.28
C ALA A 259 -4.61 -39.85 22.21
N VAL A 260 -5.70 -40.46 21.75
CA VAL A 260 -6.97 -40.54 22.49
C VAL A 260 -6.85 -41.44 23.71
N ASP A 261 -6.28 -42.64 23.56
CA ASP A 261 -6.20 -43.55 24.71
C ASP A 261 -5.20 -43.07 25.76
N SER A 262 -4.10 -42.44 25.33
CA SER A 262 -3.17 -41.79 26.26
C SER A 262 -3.84 -40.68 27.08
N ALA A 263 -4.74 -39.89 26.48
CA ALA A 263 -5.52 -38.88 27.20
C ALA A 263 -6.42 -39.51 28.27
N ARG A 264 -7.11 -40.61 27.95
CA ARG A 264 -7.94 -41.35 28.92
C ARG A 264 -7.12 -41.93 30.08
N VAL A 265 -5.94 -42.46 29.80
CA VAL A 265 -5.00 -42.93 30.82
C VAL A 265 -4.59 -41.78 31.75
N VAL A 266 -4.22 -40.62 31.20
CA VAL A 266 -3.86 -39.43 32.00
C VAL A 266 -5.02 -38.99 32.89
N VAL A 267 -6.24 -38.92 32.35
CA VAL A 267 -7.44 -38.56 33.13
C VAL A 267 -7.64 -39.54 34.29
N ALA A 268 -7.61 -40.85 34.01
CA ALA A 268 -7.77 -41.87 35.05
C ALA A 268 -6.70 -41.79 36.14
N LEU A 269 -5.43 -41.56 35.78
CA LEU A 269 -4.33 -41.38 36.73
C LEU A 269 -4.54 -40.16 37.63
N ARG A 270 -4.89 -39.01 37.04
CA ARG A 270 -5.11 -37.78 37.81
C ARG A 270 -6.35 -37.85 38.69
N ASP A 271 -7.43 -38.49 38.23
CA ASP A 271 -8.64 -38.74 39.02
C ASP A 271 -8.35 -39.66 40.23
N ALA A 272 -7.48 -40.65 40.06
CA ALA A 272 -7.01 -41.48 41.17
C ALA A 272 -6.09 -40.70 42.14
N GLY A 273 -5.63 -39.49 41.79
CA GLY A 273 -4.74 -38.67 42.59
C GLY A 273 -3.25 -39.01 42.43
N VAL A 274 -2.86 -39.61 41.29
CA VAL A 274 -1.46 -39.87 40.93
C VAL A 274 -0.77 -38.53 40.66
N ARG A 275 0.23 -38.18 41.48
CA ARG A 275 0.99 -36.91 41.40
C ARG A 275 2.31 -37.04 40.65
N ASN A 276 2.66 -38.25 40.24
CA ASN A 276 3.87 -38.57 39.49
C ASN A 276 3.99 -37.70 38.22
N LEU A 277 5.25 -37.50 37.79
CA LEU A 277 5.51 -37.01 36.45
C LEU A 277 4.93 -38.00 35.45
N ILE A 278 4.10 -37.54 34.53
CA ILE A 278 3.62 -38.38 33.43
C ILE A 278 4.31 -37.88 32.15
N ALA A 279 4.96 -38.80 31.45
CA ALA A 279 5.67 -38.53 30.22
C ALA A 279 5.16 -39.38 29.05
N GLY A 280 5.31 -38.91 27.82
CA GLY A 280 4.95 -39.70 26.64
C GLY A 280 5.47 -39.14 25.32
N GLY A 281 5.15 -39.83 24.23
CA GLY A 281 5.58 -39.47 22.88
C GLY A 281 4.73 -38.39 22.21
N SER A 282 4.98 -38.17 20.93
CA SER A 282 4.39 -37.12 20.08
C SER A 282 2.87 -37.15 19.99
N GLU A 283 2.26 -38.33 20.16
CA GLU A 283 0.80 -38.46 20.15
C GLU A 283 0.14 -37.64 21.26
N MET A 284 0.81 -37.49 22.40
CA MET A 284 0.34 -36.65 23.50
C MET A 284 0.54 -35.14 23.24
N ALA A 285 1.26 -34.76 22.19
CA ALA A 285 1.45 -33.36 21.76
C ALA A 285 0.47 -32.91 20.66
N THR A 286 -0.63 -33.66 20.44
CA THR A 286 -1.61 -33.42 19.38
C THR A 286 -2.86 -32.69 19.87
N ALA A 287 -3.63 -32.13 18.95
CA ALA A 287 -4.97 -31.62 19.24
C ALA A 287 -5.92 -32.74 19.71
N ALA A 288 -5.81 -33.94 19.13
CA ALA A 288 -6.63 -35.09 19.51
C ALA A 288 -6.50 -35.44 21.01
N PHE A 289 -5.27 -35.47 21.54
CA PHE A 289 -5.02 -35.70 22.97
C PHE A 289 -5.72 -34.65 23.85
N ARG A 290 -5.61 -33.36 23.50
CA ARG A 290 -6.21 -32.27 24.28
C ARG A 290 -7.73 -32.29 24.22
N THR A 291 -8.29 -32.52 23.03
CA THR A 291 -9.75 -32.59 22.83
C THR A 291 -10.35 -33.74 23.64
N GLU A 292 -9.67 -34.90 23.69
CA GLU A 292 -10.15 -36.03 24.50
C GLU A 292 -10.12 -35.71 26.01
N ILE A 293 -9.08 -35.03 26.53
CA ILE A 293 -9.08 -34.57 27.94
C ILE A 293 -10.33 -33.72 28.21
N VAL A 294 -10.59 -32.71 27.36
CA VAL A 294 -11.76 -31.83 27.52
C VAL A 294 -13.06 -32.65 27.47
N ALA A 295 -13.20 -33.59 26.53
CA ALA A 295 -14.39 -34.43 26.41
C ALA A 295 -14.62 -35.31 27.66
N GLN A 296 -13.58 -35.90 28.22
CA GLN A 296 -13.66 -36.73 29.44
C GLN A 296 -14.08 -35.90 30.66
N THR A 297 -13.57 -34.66 30.80
CA THR A 297 -13.94 -33.79 31.92
C THR A 297 -15.38 -33.25 31.84
N GLN A 298 -15.90 -32.99 30.64
CA GLN A 298 -17.30 -32.56 30.49
C GLN A 298 -18.30 -33.64 30.92
N ALA A 299 -17.95 -34.90 30.74
CA ALA A 299 -18.80 -36.02 31.10
C ALA A 299 -18.89 -36.26 32.62
N ASN A 300 -18.03 -35.64 33.43
CA ASN A 300 -17.93 -35.89 34.86
C ASN A 300 -18.00 -34.59 35.70
N PRO A 301 -19.11 -34.32 36.41
CA PRO A 301 -19.27 -33.11 37.24
C PRO A 301 -18.26 -32.97 38.40
N LYS A 302 -17.57 -34.06 38.78
CA LYS A 302 -16.53 -34.08 39.82
C LYS A 302 -15.11 -34.01 39.27
N ALA A 303 -14.95 -33.90 37.95
CA ALA A 303 -13.65 -33.77 37.32
C ALA A 303 -12.93 -32.49 37.75
N LEU A 304 -11.60 -32.54 37.72
CA LEU A 304 -10.78 -31.32 37.83
C LEU A 304 -11.05 -30.41 36.61
N THR A 305 -10.53 -29.18 36.65
CA THR A 305 -10.51 -28.36 35.44
C THR A 305 -9.70 -29.07 34.35
N PRO A 306 -10.11 -29.00 33.06
CA PRO A 306 -9.38 -29.63 31.96
C PRO A 306 -7.87 -29.33 31.97
N GLU A 307 -7.50 -28.11 32.33
CA GLU A 307 -6.12 -27.63 32.45
C GLU A 307 -5.32 -28.36 33.53
N ALA A 308 -5.95 -28.77 34.63
CA ALA A 308 -5.27 -29.48 35.71
C ALA A 308 -4.80 -30.88 35.29
N TYR A 309 -5.49 -31.54 34.35
CA TYR A 309 -5.08 -32.85 33.84
C TYR A 309 -3.82 -32.78 32.99
N GLY A 310 -3.69 -31.72 32.18
CA GLY A 310 -2.53 -31.48 31.33
C GLY A 310 -1.33 -30.90 32.08
N HIS A 311 -1.53 -30.15 33.16
CA HIS A 311 -0.44 -29.43 33.81
C HIS A 311 0.70 -30.37 34.27
N GLY A 312 1.94 -30.02 33.90
CA GLY A 312 3.16 -30.74 34.28
C GLY A 312 3.43 -32.03 33.49
N LEU A 313 2.63 -32.38 32.48
CA LEU A 313 2.97 -33.48 31.57
C LEU A 313 4.25 -33.16 30.79
N LEU A 314 5.04 -34.17 30.47
CA LEU A 314 6.26 -34.05 29.66
C LEU A 314 6.10 -34.85 28.36
N VAL A 315 6.13 -34.20 27.21
CA VAL A 315 5.86 -34.86 25.92
C VAL A 315 6.93 -34.56 24.89
N ALA A 316 7.24 -35.51 24.02
CA ALA A 316 8.01 -35.24 22.81
C ALA A 316 7.12 -34.58 21.75
N SER A 317 7.71 -33.80 20.83
CA SER A 317 7.00 -33.20 19.70
C SER A 317 7.93 -32.98 18.51
N PRO A 318 7.49 -33.20 17.26
CA PRO A 318 8.26 -32.86 16.05
C PRO A 318 8.50 -31.35 15.90
N VAL A 319 7.56 -30.52 16.37
CA VAL A 319 7.68 -29.06 16.33
C VAL A 319 7.00 -28.43 17.53
N LEU A 320 7.55 -27.33 18.04
CA LEU A 320 6.95 -26.50 19.07
C LEU A 320 6.84 -25.06 18.57
N PHE A 321 5.64 -24.50 18.64
CA PHE A 321 5.36 -23.17 18.09
C PHE A 321 5.90 -22.02 18.94
N ASP A 322 6.36 -22.25 20.17
CA ASP A 322 7.13 -21.26 20.93
C ASP A 322 8.61 -21.24 20.56
N THR A 323 9.10 -22.30 19.90
CA THR A 323 10.43 -22.40 19.29
C THR A 323 10.44 -22.08 17.79
N ALA A 324 9.27 -21.73 17.25
CA ALA A 324 9.08 -21.55 15.82
C ALA A 324 9.77 -20.30 15.26
N ASN A 325 10.35 -20.46 14.08
CA ASN A 325 10.86 -19.38 13.24
C ASN A 325 9.73 -18.52 12.65
N GLU A 326 10.08 -17.44 11.95
CA GLU A 326 9.10 -16.51 11.38
C GLU A 326 8.09 -17.22 10.46
N ARG A 327 8.56 -18.22 9.70
CA ARG A 327 7.74 -19.04 8.81
C ARG A 327 6.66 -19.81 9.56
N ALA A 328 7.03 -20.53 10.62
CA ALA A 328 6.09 -21.29 11.43
C ALA A 328 5.14 -20.39 12.24
N GLN A 329 5.57 -19.20 12.68
CA GLN A 329 4.68 -18.20 13.28
C GLN A 329 3.64 -17.67 12.28
N ARG A 330 4.05 -17.45 11.03
CA ARG A 330 3.13 -17.05 9.96
C ARG A 330 2.09 -18.13 9.69
N PHE A 331 2.52 -19.39 9.59
CA PHE A 331 1.62 -20.53 9.47
C PHE A 331 0.63 -20.58 10.65
N TYR A 332 1.13 -20.40 11.88
CA TYR A 332 0.31 -20.38 13.09
C TYR A 332 -0.80 -19.33 13.00
N GLY A 333 -0.45 -18.07 12.69
CA GLY A 333 -1.41 -16.98 12.57
C GLY A 333 -2.45 -17.21 11.46
N GLN A 334 -2.02 -17.70 10.30
CA GLN A 334 -2.90 -18.03 9.18
C GLN A 334 -3.87 -19.17 9.53
N TYR A 335 -3.38 -20.20 10.22
CA TYR A 335 -4.19 -21.35 10.63
C TYR A 335 -5.26 -20.96 11.64
N VAL A 336 -4.88 -20.18 12.67
CA VAL A 336 -5.82 -19.65 13.67
C VAL A 336 -6.90 -18.79 13.00
N LYS A 337 -6.53 -17.87 12.10
CA LYS A 337 -7.48 -17.03 11.38
C LYS A 337 -8.42 -17.84 10.48
N ARG A 338 -7.90 -18.84 9.78
CA ARG A 338 -8.66 -19.62 8.79
C ARG A 338 -9.64 -20.60 9.44
N PHE A 339 -9.20 -21.30 10.48
CA PHE A 339 -9.93 -22.44 11.06
C PHE A 339 -10.46 -22.18 12.47
N ASN A 340 -10.14 -21.03 13.07
CA ASN A 340 -10.45 -20.73 14.47
C ASN A 340 -9.97 -21.82 15.44
N ALA A 341 -8.81 -22.41 15.13
CA ALA A 341 -8.22 -23.53 15.84
C ALA A 341 -6.71 -23.31 16.00
N VAL A 342 -6.10 -23.92 17.01
CA VAL A 342 -4.65 -23.87 17.20
C VAL A 342 -4.01 -25.04 16.45
N PRO A 343 -2.99 -24.79 15.59
CA PRO A 343 -2.30 -25.88 14.91
C PRO A 343 -1.45 -26.69 15.90
N ASP A 344 -1.34 -27.98 15.64
CA ASP A 344 -0.37 -28.87 16.27
C ASP A 344 0.71 -29.28 15.24
N TRP A 345 1.58 -30.21 15.64
CA TRP A 345 2.62 -30.71 14.74
C TRP A 345 2.04 -31.42 13.50
N ALA A 346 0.87 -32.07 13.60
CA ALA A 346 0.26 -32.74 12.46
C ALA A 346 -0.17 -31.72 11.40
N ALA A 347 -0.76 -30.59 11.81
CA ALA A 347 -1.06 -29.49 10.90
C ALA A 347 0.21 -28.91 10.24
N ALA A 348 1.29 -28.70 11.02
CA ALA A 348 2.55 -28.18 10.48
C ALA A 348 3.17 -29.12 9.44
N LEU A 349 3.25 -30.42 9.73
CA LEU A 349 3.82 -31.41 8.82
C LEU A 349 2.93 -31.66 7.59
N GLY A 350 1.62 -31.50 7.71
CA GLY A 350 0.71 -31.51 6.56
C GLY A 350 0.99 -30.36 5.59
N ALA A 351 1.26 -29.15 6.11
CA ALA A 351 1.67 -28.02 5.30
C ALA A 351 3.07 -28.22 4.70
N ASP A 352 4.03 -28.72 5.48
CA ASP A 352 5.40 -28.99 5.03
C ASP A 352 5.44 -30.06 3.94
N GLY A 353 4.59 -31.09 4.01
CA GLY A 353 4.44 -32.09 2.96
C GLY A 353 3.96 -31.49 1.62
N VAL A 354 3.00 -30.56 1.67
CA VAL A 354 2.56 -29.83 0.47
C VAL A 354 3.68 -28.95 -0.08
N ASP A 355 4.43 -28.27 0.77
CA ASP A 355 5.56 -27.44 0.35
C ASP A 355 6.69 -28.24 -0.29
N LEU A 356 7.01 -29.40 0.27
CA LEU A 356 8.03 -30.30 -0.24
C LEU A 356 7.66 -30.78 -1.65
N ILE A 357 6.42 -31.24 -1.83
CA ILE A 357 5.93 -31.68 -3.15
C ILE A 357 5.86 -30.48 -4.11
N ALA A 358 5.34 -29.34 -3.68
CA ALA A 358 5.18 -28.17 -4.53
C ALA A 358 6.52 -27.60 -5.01
N GLY A 359 7.51 -27.52 -4.12
CA GLY A 359 8.88 -27.11 -4.43
C GLY A 359 9.54 -28.08 -5.42
N ALA A 360 9.35 -29.38 -5.23
CA ALA A 360 9.90 -30.40 -6.12
C ALA A 360 9.25 -30.35 -7.52
N ILE A 361 7.94 -30.11 -7.63
CA ILE A 361 7.26 -29.90 -8.93
C ILE A 361 7.73 -28.60 -9.58
N ALA A 362 7.91 -27.52 -8.81
CA ALA A 362 8.41 -26.24 -9.33
C ALA A 362 9.85 -26.34 -9.87
N ALA A 363 10.70 -27.14 -9.22
CA ALA A 363 12.08 -27.40 -9.65
C ALA A 363 12.18 -28.30 -10.89
N SER A 364 11.14 -29.08 -11.19
CA SER A 364 11.06 -29.96 -12.36
C SER A 364 9.91 -29.52 -13.27
N PRO A 365 10.08 -28.44 -14.07
CA PRO A 365 9.03 -27.93 -14.93
C PRO A 365 8.68 -28.96 -16.02
N ALA A 366 7.69 -29.80 -15.73
CA ALA A 366 7.10 -30.71 -16.69
C ALA A 366 6.37 -29.88 -17.77
N SER A 367 6.65 -30.16 -19.04
CA SER A 367 5.90 -29.66 -20.18
C SER A 367 4.44 -30.12 -20.10
N ALA A 368 3.52 -29.19 -19.77
CA ALA A 368 2.06 -29.28 -19.90
C ALA A 368 1.29 -30.51 -19.35
N GLY A 369 1.92 -31.47 -18.66
CA GLY A 369 1.30 -32.74 -18.22
C GLY A 369 1.53 -33.13 -16.75
N LYS A 370 1.15 -34.36 -16.36
CA LYS A 370 1.43 -34.92 -15.03
C LYS A 370 2.95 -34.85 -14.74
N PRO A 371 3.38 -34.34 -13.58
CA PRO A 371 4.80 -34.37 -13.20
C PRO A 371 5.33 -35.79 -13.27
N ASP A 372 6.52 -35.98 -13.86
CA ASP A 372 7.19 -37.28 -13.87
C ASP A 372 7.51 -37.71 -12.44
N GLY A 373 7.04 -38.90 -12.05
CA GLY A 373 7.22 -39.45 -10.73
C GLY A 373 8.69 -39.66 -10.36
N ASP A 374 9.54 -40.04 -11.32
CA ASP A 374 10.97 -40.22 -11.06
C ASP A 374 11.67 -38.88 -10.83
N ALA A 375 11.36 -37.86 -11.63
CA ALA A 375 11.86 -36.50 -11.43
C ALA A 375 11.40 -35.91 -10.10
N LEU A 376 10.12 -36.09 -9.75
CA LEU A 376 9.56 -35.64 -8.48
C LEU A 376 10.26 -36.30 -7.29
N ARG A 377 10.45 -37.63 -7.35
CA ARG A 377 11.17 -38.41 -6.34
C ARG A 377 12.61 -37.91 -6.16
N LEU A 378 13.34 -37.67 -7.26
CA LEU A 378 14.71 -37.16 -7.23
C LEU A 378 14.79 -35.75 -6.63
N ALA A 379 13.86 -34.88 -6.99
CA ALA A 379 13.81 -33.52 -6.46
C ALA A 379 13.52 -33.50 -4.96
N ILE A 380 12.60 -34.36 -4.47
CA ILE A 380 12.35 -34.53 -3.03
C ILE A 380 13.59 -35.08 -2.32
N ALA A 381 14.22 -36.12 -2.89
CA ALA A 381 15.42 -36.74 -2.32
C ALA A 381 16.65 -35.82 -2.33
N GLY A 382 16.66 -34.75 -3.13
CA GLY A 382 17.78 -33.80 -3.23
C GLY A 382 18.02 -32.93 -2.00
N HIS A 383 17.12 -32.99 -1.01
CA HIS A 383 17.27 -32.34 0.30
C HIS A 383 18.11 -33.20 1.28
N ASP A 384 19.28 -33.69 0.87
CA ASP A 384 20.11 -34.64 1.63
C ASP A 384 21.33 -34.00 2.33
N ARG A 385 21.66 -32.74 2.02
CA ARG A 385 22.82 -32.00 2.56
C ARG A 385 22.41 -30.70 3.21
N THR A 386 23.24 -30.20 4.13
CA THR A 386 22.98 -28.94 4.88
C THR A 386 22.79 -27.74 3.95
N GLU A 387 23.52 -27.67 2.85
CA GLU A 387 23.41 -26.61 1.83
C GLU A 387 22.04 -26.59 1.13
N ASN A 388 21.40 -27.76 1.02
CA ASN A 388 20.09 -27.96 0.39
C ASN A 388 19.03 -28.37 1.41
N ALA A 389 19.21 -28.04 2.70
CA ALA A 389 18.26 -28.39 3.74
C ALA A 389 16.88 -27.80 3.44
N PHE A 390 15.84 -28.60 3.61
CA PHE A 390 14.47 -28.17 3.37
C PHE A 390 14.04 -27.23 4.50
N GLN A 391 13.57 -26.03 4.12
CA GLN A 391 13.14 -25.00 5.06
C GLN A 391 11.66 -25.18 5.42
N ALA A 392 11.40 -25.87 6.53
CA ALA A 392 10.05 -26.29 6.94
C ALA A 392 9.50 -25.45 8.10
N ASN A 393 8.22 -25.63 8.42
CA ASN A 393 7.63 -25.14 9.67
C ASN A 393 8.22 -25.86 10.89
N ALA A 394 8.59 -27.14 10.75
CA ALA A 394 9.32 -27.89 11.77
C ALA A 394 10.81 -27.51 11.91
N GLY A 395 11.26 -26.45 11.21
CA GLY A 395 12.66 -26.05 11.14
C GLY A 395 13.37 -26.63 9.91
N ALA A 396 14.66 -26.32 9.76
CA ALA A 396 15.46 -26.83 8.66
C ALA A 396 15.93 -28.27 8.92
N TRP A 397 15.73 -29.16 7.96
CA TRP A 397 16.14 -30.57 8.06
C TRP A 397 16.55 -31.16 6.71
N THR A 398 17.24 -32.29 6.73
CA THR A 398 17.65 -33.05 5.54
C THR A 398 17.14 -34.49 5.60
N PHE A 399 17.05 -35.17 4.47
CA PHE A 399 16.81 -36.61 4.39
C PHE A 399 18.10 -37.41 4.56
N ASP A 400 17.98 -38.54 5.25
CA ASP A 400 19.00 -39.59 5.20
C ASP A 400 18.83 -40.51 3.98
N ALA A 401 19.73 -41.49 3.85
CA ALA A 401 19.70 -42.47 2.76
C ALA A 401 18.44 -43.36 2.71
N ARG A 402 17.60 -43.34 3.75
CA ARG A 402 16.35 -44.10 3.87
C ARG A 402 15.10 -43.22 3.72
N GLY A 403 15.27 -41.97 3.28
CA GLY A 403 14.19 -41.00 3.15
C GLY A 403 13.63 -40.53 4.49
N GLN A 404 14.40 -40.64 5.59
CA GLN A 404 14.00 -40.18 6.93
C GLN A 404 14.49 -38.74 7.16
N ALA A 405 13.59 -37.83 7.52
CA ALA A 405 13.97 -36.48 7.89
C ALA A 405 14.77 -36.47 9.21
N THR A 406 15.87 -35.71 9.23
CA THR A 406 16.79 -35.53 10.37
C THR A 406 16.30 -34.44 11.34
N LEU A 407 15.05 -34.56 11.76
CA LEU A 407 14.42 -33.63 12.70
C LEU A 407 14.94 -33.84 14.14
N PRO A 408 15.19 -32.76 14.92
CA PRO A 408 15.45 -32.89 16.35
C PRO A 408 14.18 -33.33 17.09
N VAL A 409 14.33 -34.16 18.13
CA VAL A 409 13.24 -34.47 19.06
C VAL A 409 13.15 -33.34 20.08
N MET A 410 12.08 -32.56 20.01
CA MET A 410 11.83 -31.47 20.97
C MET A 410 11.01 -31.99 22.15
N MET A 411 11.34 -31.54 23.35
CA MET A 411 10.56 -31.85 24.56
C MET A 411 9.72 -30.65 24.96
N ALA A 412 8.45 -30.88 25.29
CA ALA A 412 7.55 -29.90 25.83
C ALA A 412 7.06 -30.30 27.22
N THR A 413 6.83 -29.30 28.06
CA THR A 413 6.02 -29.45 29.26
C THR A 413 4.67 -28.78 29.06
N TYR A 414 3.61 -29.41 29.51
CA TYR A 414 2.28 -28.80 29.46
C TYR A 414 2.13 -27.79 30.59
N ASN A 415 1.78 -26.55 30.24
CA ASN A 415 1.23 -25.59 31.19
C ASN A 415 -0.28 -25.47 30.94
N GLY A 416 -1.06 -26.12 31.79
CA GLY A 416 -2.49 -26.33 31.52
C GLY A 416 -2.66 -27.30 30.36
N LEU A 417 -3.37 -26.88 29.31
CA LEU A 417 -3.51 -27.64 28.06
C LEU A 417 -2.56 -27.17 26.94
N ASN A 418 -1.61 -26.29 27.23
CA ASN A 418 -0.68 -25.78 26.22
C ASN A 418 0.71 -26.41 26.38
N PRO A 419 1.20 -27.17 25.39
CA PRO A 419 2.59 -27.62 25.40
C PRO A 419 3.51 -26.43 25.10
N VAL A 420 4.46 -26.18 26.00
CA VAL A 420 5.55 -25.20 25.84
C VAL A 420 6.90 -25.93 25.94
N ALA A 421 7.94 -25.44 25.28
CA ALA A 421 9.27 -26.02 25.30
C ALA A 421 9.73 -26.30 26.74
N ALA A 422 10.19 -27.51 27.01
CA ALA A 422 10.75 -27.87 28.30
C ALA A 422 12.03 -27.05 28.57
N LEU A 423 12.31 -26.77 29.84
CA LEU A 423 13.42 -25.91 30.29
C LEU A 423 14.81 -26.36 29.83
N THR A 424 14.96 -27.62 29.42
CA THR A 424 16.19 -28.16 28.87
C THR A 424 15.87 -28.92 27.58
N GLN A 425 16.52 -28.55 26.48
CA GLN A 425 16.48 -29.33 25.23
C GLN A 425 17.78 -30.09 25.06
N LEU A 426 17.77 -31.10 24.19
CA LEU A 426 18.97 -31.81 23.78
C LEU A 426 19.26 -31.53 22.31
N GLN A 427 20.48 -31.11 22.01
CA GLN A 427 20.92 -30.80 20.64
C GLN A 427 22.09 -31.71 20.25
N PRO A 428 22.07 -32.34 19.06
CA PRO A 428 23.16 -33.22 18.65
C PRO A 428 24.46 -32.44 18.47
N ILE A 429 25.56 -32.99 19.00
CA ILE A 429 26.89 -32.42 18.76
C ILE A 429 27.31 -32.78 17.33
N ARG A 430 27.53 -31.78 16.47
CA ARG A 430 28.00 -32.00 15.09
C ARG A 430 29.50 -32.32 15.12
N GLU A 431 29.92 -33.38 14.42
CA GLU A 431 31.29 -33.96 14.48
C GLU A 431 32.43 -32.96 14.27
N ALA A 432 32.24 -31.94 13.42
CA ALA A 432 33.26 -30.96 13.06
C ALA A 432 33.39 -29.77 14.05
N GLY A 433 33.39 -29.99 15.37
CA GLY A 433 33.38 -28.84 16.30
C GLY A 433 33.80 -29.05 17.75
N VAL A 434 34.27 -30.24 18.16
CA VAL A 434 34.69 -30.46 19.56
C VAL A 434 36.01 -31.22 19.60
N SER A 435 36.98 -30.66 20.32
CA SER A 435 38.29 -31.29 20.57
C SER A 435 38.23 -32.38 21.64
N ASN A 436 37.24 -32.37 22.56
CA ASN A 436 37.07 -33.41 23.58
C ASN A 436 35.62 -33.55 24.12
N PHE A 437 34.85 -34.52 23.61
CA PHE A 437 33.47 -34.80 24.03
C PHE A 437 33.34 -35.29 25.48
N LEU A 438 34.36 -36.01 25.98
CA LEU A 438 34.35 -36.58 27.33
C LEU A 438 34.41 -35.49 28.40
N GLU A 439 35.14 -34.41 28.12
CA GLU A 439 35.24 -33.26 29.02
C GLU A 439 33.89 -32.53 29.17
N GLU A 440 33.13 -32.38 28.07
CA GLU A 440 31.79 -31.79 28.11
C GLU A 440 30.79 -32.65 28.91
N VAL A 441 30.92 -33.96 28.85
CA VAL A 441 30.12 -34.90 29.67
C VAL A 441 30.53 -34.82 31.14
N GLN A 442 31.82 -34.76 31.46
CA GLN A 442 32.31 -34.60 32.84
C GLN A 442 31.85 -33.29 33.47
N ARG A 443 31.77 -32.21 32.68
CA ARG A 443 31.22 -30.91 33.08
C ARG A 443 29.69 -30.90 33.19
N GLY A 444 29.02 -32.01 32.84
CA GLY A 444 27.57 -32.15 32.87
C GLY A 444 26.83 -31.40 31.76
N ARG A 445 27.56 -30.84 30.77
CA ARG A 445 27.02 -30.03 29.65
C ARG A 445 26.60 -30.87 28.45
N ALA A 446 27.06 -32.12 28.37
CA ALA A 446 26.65 -33.07 27.34
C ALA A 446 26.17 -34.40 27.93
N LEU A 447 25.34 -35.12 27.18
CA LEU A 447 24.85 -36.46 27.48
C LEU A 447 25.02 -37.38 26.28
N TYR A 448 25.19 -38.68 26.53
CA TYR A 448 25.13 -39.69 25.48
C TYR A 448 23.68 -40.17 25.30
N VAL A 449 23.07 -39.85 24.16
CA VAL A 449 21.66 -40.13 23.84
C VAL A 449 21.56 -40.63 22.40
N ASN A 450 20.84 -41.74 22.19
CA ASN A 450 20.66 -42.35 20.85
C ASN A 450 21.97 -42.55 20.07
N ASP A 451 22.95 -43.14 20.76
CA ASP A 451 24.25 -43.50 20.20
C ASP A 451 25.10 -42.31 19.71
N ARG A 452 24.84 -41.11 20.24
CA ARG A 452 25.62 -39.89 19.97
C ARG A 452 25.68 -38.98 21.18
N PHE A 453 26.68 -38.10 21.25
CA PHE A 453 26.70 -37.05 22.26
C PHE A 453 25.76 -35.91 21.87
N MET A 454 25.03 -35.37 22.84
CA MET A 454 24.12 -34.24 22.71
C MET A 454 24.41 -33.21 23.80
N TYR A 455 24.38 -31.93 23.47
CA TYR A 455 24.45 -30.86 24.45
C TYR A 455 23.14 -30.74 25.22
N LYS A 456 23.23 -30.43 26.52
CA LYS A 456 22.12 -29.90 27.30
C LYS A 456 22.03 -28.40 27.01
N THR A 457 20.95 -28.02 26.34
CA THR A 457 20.69 -26.63 25.96
C THR A 457 19.65 -26.04 26.89
N ASP A 458 19.98 -24.96 27.59
CA ASP A 458 19.05 -24.25 28.47
C ASP A 458 18.07 -23.42 27.65
N VAL A 459 16.78 -23.58 27.97
CA VAL A 459 15.71 -22.85 27.32
C VAL A 459 15.39 -21.58 28.10
N ILE A 460 15.48 -20.45 27.40
CA ILE A 460 15.26 -19.11 27.94
C ILE A 460 13.96 -18.57 27.34
N TYR A 461 12.87 -18.60 28.11
CA TYR A 461 11.63 -17.98 27.69
C TYR A 461 11.81 -16.48 27.64
N THR A 462 11.52 -15.89 26.49
CA THR A 462 11.82 -14.50 26.18
C THR A 462 10.57 -13.82 25.67
N GLY A 463 10.21 -12.71 26.28
CA GLY A 463 9.09 -11.90 25.82
C GLY A 463 9.52 -10.46 25.58
N VAL A 464 8.84 -9.82 24.62
CA VAL A 464 9.08 -8.44 24.23
C VAL A 464 7.76 -7.69 24.21
N GLN A 465 7.71 -6.55 24.87
CA GLN A 465 6.57 -5.65 24.88
C GLN A 465 7.02 -4.28 24.38
N LEU A 466 6.58 -3.93 23.18
CA LEU A 466 6.83 -2.62 22.60
C LEU A 466 5.84 -1.61 23.18
N HIS A 467 6.36 -0.52 23.75
CA HIS A 467 5.58 0.56 24.34
C HIS A 467 5.42 1.73 23.36
N GLU A 468 6.48 2.06 22.63
CA GLU A 468 6.49 3.23 21.74
C GLU A 468 7.46 3.05 20.55
N ILE A 469 7.04 3.52 19.38
CA ILE A 469 7.87 3.75 18.18
C ILE A 469 7.91 5.26 17.92
N ARG A 470 9.11 5.85 17.90
CA ARG A 470 9.38 7.26 17.59
C ARG A 470 10.39 7.40 16.46
N ASP A 471 10.43 8.58 15.86
CA ASP A 471 11.43 8.98 14.86
C ASP A 471 11.59 7.97 13.69
N LEU A 472 10.51 7.34 13.24
CA LEU A 472 10.54 6.37 12.14
C LEU A 472 11.02 7.08 10.86
N ASN A 473 12.25 6.79 10.44
CA ASN A 473 12.88 7.42 9.29
C ASN A 473 13.35 6.35 8.27
N PRO A 474 12.52 6.05 7.26
CA PRO A 474 12.88 5.13 6.18
C PRO A 474 14.12 5.54 5.39
N ASP A 475 14.36 6.85 5.20
CA ASP A 475 15.48 7.35 4.40
C ASP A 475 16.83 7.11 5.11
N ALA A 476 16.83 7.13 6.45
CA ALA A 476 18.01 6.82 7.28
C ALA A 476 18.04 5.35 7.76
N ASN A 477 17.03 4.54 7.39
CA ASN A 477 16.85 3.15 7.80
C ASN A 477 16.88 2.95 9.33
N GLU A 478 16.31 3.87 10.11
CA GLU A 478 16.31 3.78 11.59
C GLU A 478 14.97 4.20 12.23
N ALA A 479 14.72 3.70 13.45
CA ALA A 479 13.66 4.15 14.34
C ALA A 479 14.07 4.07 15.82
N THR A 480 13.50 4.93 16.66
CA THR A 480 13.67 4.90 18.12
C THR A 480 12.58 4.02 18.74
N LEU A 481 12.98 3.01 19.53
CA LEU A 481 12.06 2.06 20.17
C LEU A 481 12.15 2.16 21.70
N ASN A 482 10.99 2.22 22.36
CA ASN A 482 10.85 2.03 23.81
C ASN A 482 10.13 0.71 24.06
N LEU A 483 10.78 -0.22 24.75
CA LEU A 483 10.26 -1.57 24.95
C LEU A 483 10.70 -2.17 26.28
N THR A 484 9.98 -3.20 26.71
CA THR A 484 10.36 -4.07 27.82
C THR A 484 10.68 -5.44 27.28
N ILE A 485 11.83 -6.00 27.66
CA ILE A 485 12.21 -7.38 27.38
C ILE A 485 12.30 -8.12 28.70
N TRP A 486 11.81 -9.34 28.75
CA TRP A 486 12.00 -10.19 29.91
C TRP A 486 12.47 -11.58 29.52
N PHE A 487 13.12 -12.21 30.49
CA PHE A 487 13.69 -13.54 30.39
C PHE A 487 13.21 -14.36 31.59
N ARG A 488 12.69 -15.56 31.34
CA ARG A 488 12.43 -16.58 32.36
C ARG A 488 13.27 -17.81 32.05
N TYR A 489 14.13 -18.18 32.99
CA TYR A 489 15.14 -19.23 32.79
C TYR A 489 15.44 -20.00 34.08
N ARG A 490 16.16 -21.11 33.94
CA ARG A 490 16.73 -21.89 35.04
C ARG A 490 18.26 -21.85 34.94
N GLY A 491 18.95 -21.90 36.08
CA GLY A 491 20.40 -22.03 36.11
C GLY A 491 21.15 -20.71 35.88
N ALA A 492 22.39 -20.81 35.39
CA ALA A 492 23.34 -19.71 35.27
C ALA A 492 23.27 -19.03 33.89
N PHE A 493 22.14 -18.42 33.56
CA PHE A 493 22.03 -17.52 32.41
C PHE A 493 22.17 -16.07 32.90
N ASN A 494 23.01 -15.28 32.24
CA ASN A 494 23.19 -13.87 32.54
C ASN A 494 22.50 -13.01 31.47
N PRO A 495 21.36 -12.37 31.75
CA PRO A 495 20.69 -11.53 30.78
C PRO A 495 21.57 -10.38 30.27
N ALA A 496 22.51 -9.84 31.08
CA ALA A 496 23.36 -8.72 30.68
C ALA A 496 24.27 -9.01 29.47
N ASP A 497 24.49 -10.29 29.16
CA ASP A 497 25.27 -10.73 27.99
C ASP A 497 24.44 -10.80 26.69
N VAL A 498 23.19 -10.33 26.70
CA VAL A 498 22.39 -10.16 25.47
C VAL A 498 22.86 -8.93 24.69
N VAL A 499 23.04 -9.08 23.39
CA VAL A 499 23.46 -8.02 22.46
C VAL A 499 22.43 -7.84 21.37
N PHE A 500 22.02 -6.59 21.14
CA PHE A 500 21.13 -6.20 20.05
C PHE A 500 21.94 -6.01 18.77
N THR A 501 21.68 -6.85 17.77
CA THR A 501 22.46 -6.91 16.52
C THR A 501 22.08 -5.81 15.53
N ASN A 502 20.84 -5.31 15.59
CA ASN A 502 20.35 -4.23 14.74
C ASN A 502 20.34 -2.87 15.43
N ALA A 503 20.96 -2.72 16.62
CA ALA A 503 21.03 -1.43 17.29
C ALA A 503 22.05 -0.52 16.60
N VAL A 504 21.67 0.73 16.30
CA VAL A 504 22.54 1.73 15.64
C VAL A 504 23.70 2.11 16.55
N LYS A 505 23.45 2.16 17.86
CA LYS A 505 24.46 2.26 18.91
C LYS A 505 24.29 1.06 19.85
N PRO A 506 25.37 0.47 20.40
CA PRO A 506 25.26 -0.63 21.34
C PRO A 506 24.32 -0.29 22.51
N VAL A 507 23.35 -1.16 22.75
CA VAL A 507 22.39 -1.04 23.85
C VAL A 507 22.72 -2.12 24.88
N GLU A 508 23.05 -1.70 26.09
CA GLU A 508 23.33 -2.61 27.21
C GLU A 508 22.11 -2.72 28.12
N LEU A 509 21.89 -3.92 28.66
CA LEU A 509 20.87 -4.15 29.67
C LEU A 509 21.41 -3.68 31.02
N GLY A 510 20.88 -2.56 31.51
CA GLY A 510 21.24 -1.98 32.81
C GLY A 510 20.65 -2.78 33.99
N LYS A 511 20.15 -2.08 35.01
CA LYS A 511 19.49 -2.76 36.15
C LYS A 511 18.11 -3.31 35.74
N PRO A 512 17.72 -4.49 36.23
CA PRO A 512 16.42 -5.04 35.94
C PRO A 512 15.31 -4.15 36.51
N TYR A 513 14.30 -3.91 35.69
CA TYR A 513 13.06 -3.23 36.07
C TYR A 513 12.21 -4.09 37.03
N ARG A 514 12.24 -5.41 36.87
CA ARG A 514 11.58 -6.39 37.74
C ARG A 514 12.40 -7.67 37.79
N GLU A 515 12.57 -8.24 38.97
CA GLU A 515 13.26 -9.53 39.16
C GLU A 515 12.49 -10.35 40.20
N GLU A 516 12.18 -11.60 39.85
CA GLU A 516 11.50 -12.56 40.72
C GLU A 516 12.25 -13.89 40.66
N ARG A 517 12.70 -14.37 41.81
CA ARG A 517 13.41 -15.65 41.94
C ARG A 517 12.45 -16.67 42.56
N GLY A 518 11.93 -17.58 41.73
CA GLY A 518 11.16 -18.73 42.20
C GLY A 518 12.06 -19.89 42.61
N GLU A 519 11.47 -20.98 43.10
CA GLU A 519 12.22 -22.19 43.49
C GLU A 519 12.98 -22.83 42.33
N VAL A 520 12.43 -22.73 41.11
CA VAL A 520 12.90 -23.48 39.93
C VAL A 520 13.27 -22.58 38.74
N THR A 521 12.70 -21.37 38.68
CA THR A 521 12.94 -20.43 37.57
C THR A 521 13.13 -19.02 38.10
N THR A 522 13.97 -18.26 37.41
CA THR A 522 14.19 -16.82 37.65
C THR A 522 13.55 -16.05 36.51
N TYR A 523 12.76 -15.03 36.85
CA TYR A 523 12.17 -14.07 35.92
C TYR A 523 12.87 -12.72 36.08
N VAL A 524 13.31 -12.13 34.98
CA VAL A 524 13.95 -10.80 34.98
C VAL A 524 13.44 -9.99 33.79
N ALA A 525 13.03 -8.74 34.02
CA ALA A 525 12.58 -7.82 32.99
C ALA A 525 13.43 -6.54 32.97
N TYR A 526 13.68 -6.01 31.78
CA TYR A 526 14.47 -4.80 31.52
C TYR A 526 13.66 -3.84 30.65
N ARG A 527 13.74 -2.55 30.96
CA ARG A 527 13.19 -1.49 30.11
C ARG A 527 14.32 -0.88 29.30
N ILE A 528 14.10 -0.75 28.00
CA ILE A 528 15.11 -0.41 27.02
C ILE A 528 14.58 0.70 26.13
N GLU A 529 15.41 1.71 25.90
CA GLU A 529 15.17 2.74 24.90
C GLU A 529 16.42 2.90 24.05
N GLY A 530 16.27 2.82 22.73
CA GLY A 530 17.40 2.87 21.80
C GLY A 530 16.98 3.10 20.35
N ARG A 531 17.96 3.40 19.50
CA ARG A 531 17.78 3.50 18.04
C ARG A 531 18.17 2.20 17.37
N PHE A 532 17.30 1.69 16.51
CA PHE A 532 17.44 0.41 15.83
C PHE A 532 17.28 0.58 14.32
N ALA A 533 18.06 -0.19 13.56
CA ALA A 533 17.97 -0.26 12.12
C ALA A 533 16.68 -0.98 11.69
N LEU A 534 16.02 -0.44 10.67
CA LEU A 534 14.85 -1.04 10.03
C LEU A 534 15.27 -2.21 9.13
N ASP A 535 14.32 -3.06 8.75
CA ASP A 535 14.54 -4.10 7.74
C ASP A 535 15.64 -5.10 8.11
N PHE A 536 15.63 -5.47 9.41
CA PHE A 536 16.61 -6.34 10.05
C PHE A 536 16.30 -7.84 9.92
N SER A 537 15.09 -8.23 9.48
CA SER A 537 14.76 -9.64 9.27
C SER A 537 15.08 -10.08 7.85
N ASP A 538 15.27 -11.39 7.66
CA ASP A 538 15.60 -11.98 6.35
C ASP A 538 14.44 -11.84 5.34
N GLN A 539 13.23 -11.54 5.80
CA GLN A 539 12.05 -11.32 4.95
C GLN A 539 11.83 -9.84 4.66
N ARG A 540 11.87 -9.47 3.37
CA ARG A 540 11.57 -8.10 2.95
C ARG A 540 10.07 -7.80 3.06
N PRO A 541 9.69 -6.69 3.72
CA PRO A 541 8.29 -6.27 3.76
C PRO A 541 7.78 -5.79 2.39
N PRO A 542 6.45 -5.71 2.18
CA PRO A 542 5.87 -5.21 0.93
C PRO A 542 6.34 -3.78 0.59
N TYR A 543 6.44 -3.44 -0.69
CA TYR A 543 6.98 -2.14 -1.13
C TYR A 543 6.30 -0.93 -0.45
N GLY A 544 7.14 -0.05 0.11
CA GLY A 544 6.77 1.14 0.89
C GLY A 544 6.58 0.86 2.38
N SER A 545 6.59 -0.41 2.79
CA SER A 545 6.50 -0.83 4.19
C SER A 545 7.89 -1.10 4.75
N HIS A 546 8.05 -0.93 6.05
CA HIS A 546 9.31 -1.19 6.76
C HIS A 546 9.06 -2.04 7.99
N SER A 547 9.97 -2.97 8.26
CA SER A 547 9.99 -3.71 9.51
C SER A 547 10.74 -2.93 10.57
N VAL A 548 10.06 -2.72 11.69
CA VAL A 548 10.50 -1.93 12.83
C VAL A 548 10.54 -2.85 14.04
N GLY A 549 11.68 -2.94 14.72
CA GLY A 549 11.82 -3.91 15.81
C GLY A 549 13.26 -4.13 16.27
N VAL A 550 13.45 -5.22 17.00
CA VAL A 550 14.75 -5.59 17.58
C VAL A 550 15.13 -7.02 17.20
N SER A 551 16.41 -7.19 16.92
CA SER A 551 17.06 -8.49 16.79
C SER A 551 18.15 -8.58 17.85
N PHE A 552 18.18 -9.69 18.59
CA PHE A 552 19.19 -9.90 19.62
C PHE A 552 19.59 -11.36 19.76
N ARG A 553 20.78 -11.57 20.32
CA ARG A 553 21.37 -12.87 20.62
C ARG A 553 22.22 -12.79 21.88
N HIS A 554 22.64 -13.94 22.41
CA HIS A 554 23.64 -13.98 23.46
C HIS A 554 25.05 -13.67 22.88
N ARG A 555 25.88 -12.94 23.63
CA ARG A 555 27.23 -12.51 23.23
C ARG A 555 28.18 -13.68 22.99
N THR A 556 28.27 -14.58 23.97
CA THR A 556 29.24 -15.70 24.02
C THR A 556 28.63 -17.10 23.99
N GLN A 557 27.46 -17.34 24.62
CA GLN A 557 26.80 -18.65 24.59
C GLN A 557 26.14 -18.92 23.25
N ASN A 558 26.55 -20.01 22.59
CA ASN A 558 26.07 -20.41 21.28
C ASN A 558 24.74 -21.17 21.35
N ARG A 559 24.21 -21.54 20.18
CA ARG A 559 22.96 -22.29 20.03
C ARG A 559 22.95 -23.66 20.74
N ASN A 560 24.12 -24.23 21.03
CA ASN A 560 24.23 -25.50 21.74
C ASN A 560 24.01 -25.35 23.25
N THR A 561 24.27 -24.17 23.81
CA THR A 561 24.17 -23.90 25.25
C THR A 561 22.89 -23.15 25.59
N VAL A 562 22.49 -22.17 24.78
CA VAL A 562 21.29 -21.35 25.01
C VAL A 562 20.34 -21.43 23.81
N MET A 563 19.08 -21.68 24.12
CA MET A 563 17.95 -21.62 23.20
C MET A 563 16.94 -20.61 23.71
N PHE A 564 16.82 -19.47 23.02
CA PHE A 564 15.72 -18.56 23.26
C PHE A 564 14.42 -19.16 22.70
N VAL A 565 13.33 -19.00 23.44
CA VAL A 565 11.98 -19.39 23.04
C VAL A 565 11.02 -18.27 23.36
N THR A 566 9.97 -18.10 22.56
CA THR A 566 8.96 -17.07 22.82
C THR A 566 8.19 -17.40 24.10
N ASP A 567 8.11 -16.45 25.04
CA ASP A 567 7.27 -16.59 26.23
C ASP A 567 5.79 -16.33 25.89
N VAL A 568 5.19 -17.28 25.16
CA VAL A 568 3.82 -17.20 24.63
C VAL A 568 2.80 -16.89 25.73
N LEU A 569 3.00 -17.45 26.93
CA LEU A 569 2.13 -17.26 28.08
C LEU A 569 2.38 -15.92 28.77
N GLY A 570 3.64 -15.54 29.02
CA GLY A 570 3.96 -14.24 29.62
C GLY A 570 3.54 -13.05 28.74
N MET A 571 3.57 -13.22 27.41
CA MET A 571 3.11 -12.22 26.45
C MET A 571 1.58 -12.25 26.23
N SER A 572 0.86 -13.20 26.85
CA SER A 572 -0.60 -13.40 26.64
C SER A 572 -0.97 -13.55 25.16
N LEU A 573 -0.12 -14.20 24.37
CA LEU A 573 -0.36 -14.44 22.94
C LEU A 573 -1.41 -15.54 22.70
N VAL A 574 -1.59 -16.40 23.70
CA VAL A 574 -2.63 -17.43 23.75
C VAL A 574 -3.59 -17.09 24.89
N ASN A 575 -4.86 -16.84 24.56
CA ASN A 575 -5.92 -16.68 25.54
C ASN A 575 -6.39 -18.07 25.99
N THR A 576 -5.96 -18.52 27.16
CA THR A 576 -6.29 -19.85 27.71
C THR A 576 -7.79 -20.09 27.91
N ASN A 577 -8.58 -19.06 28.23
CA ASN A 577 -10.02 -19.20 28.44
C ASN A 577 -10.78 -19.36 27.11
N ASP A 578 -10.40 -18.57 26.10
CA ASP A 578 -10.91 -18.71 24.72
C ASP A 578 -10.46 -20.02 24.09
N PHE A 579 -9.27 -20.53 24.47
CA PHE A 579 -8.73 -21.78 23.96
C PHE A 579 -9.56 -23.01 24.37
N VAL A 580 -9.96 -23.10 25.65
CA VAL A 580 -10.83 -24.19 26.10
C VAL A 580 -12.19 -24.09 25.43
N GLU A 581 -12.80 -22.91 25.35
CA GLU A 581 -14.07 -22.73 24.63
C GLU A 581 -13.95 -23.09 23.14
N LYS A 582 -12.82 -22.76 22.48
CA LYS A 582 -12.54 -23.20 21.10
C LYS A 582 -12.41 -24.71 20.99
N LEU A 583 -11.74 -25.38 21.94
CA LEU A 583 -11.66 -26.84 21.97
C LEU A 583 -13.02 -27.48 22.21
N LYS A 584 -13.86 -26.91 23.08
CA LYS A 584 -15.25 -27.34 23.29
C LYS A 584 -16.09 -27.15 22.02
N ALA A 585 -15.96 -26.01 21.35
CA ALA A 585 -16.65 -25.72 20.10
C ALA A 585 -16.17 -26.64 18.97
N MET A 586 -14.88 -26.98 18.93
CA MET A 586 -14.34 -27.98 18.00
C MET A 586 -14.89 -29.37 18.28
N ALA A 587 -14.87 -29.84 19.53
CA ALA A 587 -15.49 -31.11 19.92
C ALA A 587 -16.99 -31.15 19.55
N ALA A 588 -17.72 -30.06 19.76
CA ALA A 588 -19.14 -29.95 19.40
C ALA A 588 -19.36 -29.89 17.87
N ALA A 589 -18.53 -29.15 17.14
CA ALA A 589 -18.60 -29.05 15.68
C ALA A 589 -18.18 -30.36 14.99
N GLU A 590 -17.29 -31.14 15.60
CA GLU A 590 -16.88 -32.46 15.12
C GLU A 590 -17.99 -33.51 15.30
N THR A 591 -18.92 -33.31 16.25
CA THR A 591 -20.15 -34.12 16.35
C THR A 591 -21.25 -33.69 15.36
N ALA A 592 -21.14 -32.50 14.75
CA ALA A 592 -22.04 -32.04 13.71
C ALA A 592 -21.52 -32.47 12.33
N SER A 593 -22.25 -33.38 11.68
CA SER A 593 -21.98 -33.87 10.32
C SER A 593 -21.59 -32.77 9.33
N ALA A 594 -20.62 -33.07 8.46
CA ALA A 594 -19.91 -32.19 7.53
C ALA A 594 -20.75 -31.62 6.35
N ALA A 595 -22.02 -31.29 6.55
CA ALA A 595 -22.93 -30.93 5.46
C ALA A 595 -23.14 -29.42 5.23
N ASP A 596 -22.81 -28.52 6.17
CA ASP A 596 -23.14 -27.09 6.01
C ASP A 596 -21.94 -26.15 6.15
N LEU A 597 -21.24 -25.91 5.05
CA LEU A 597 -20.33 -24.77 4.89
C LEU A 597 -20.71 -24.02 3.61
N SER A 598 -21.73 -23.17 3.73
CA SER A 598 -22.31 -22.43 2.61
C SER A 598 -21.32 -21.46 1.94
N LEU A 599 -21.52 -21.25 0.63
CA LEU A 599 -20.80 -20.31 -0.23
C LEU A 599 -20.86 -18.85 0.30
N ALA A 600 -21.89 -18.52 1.08
CA ALA A 600 -22.09 -17.20 1.68
C ALA A 600 -21.03 -16.86 2.75
N ASP A 601 -20.52 -17.87 3.46
CA ASP A 601 -19.43 -17.69 4.43
C ASP A 601 -18.07 -17.46 3.76
N ARG A 602 -17.86 -18.02 2.56
CA ARG A 602 -16.67 -17.75 1.75
C ARG A 602 -16.66 -16.32 1.21
N PHE A 603 -17.82 -15.81 0.81
CA PHE A 603 -17.97 -14.42 0.36
C PHE A 603 -17.83 -13.40 1.50
N ARG A 604 -18.33 -13.71 2.70
CA ARG A 604 -18.15 -12.83 3.87
C ARG A 604 -16.68 -12.77 4.32
N ARG A 605 -15.98 -13.91 4.35
CA ARG A 605 -14.55 -14.01 4.72
C ARG A 605 -13.59 -13.45 3.66
N ALA A 606 -14.00 -13.39 2.39
CA ALA A 606 -13.24 -12.75 1.31
C ALA A 606 -13.43 -11.22 1.29
N MET A 607 -14.56 -10.72 1.80
CA MET A 607 -14.86 -9.28 1.90
C MET A 607 -14.25 -8.63 3.15
N GLU A 608 -13.92 -9.42 4.19
CA GLU A 608 -13.12 -9.00 5.36
C GLU A 608 -11.60 -9.13 5.11
N GLY A 609 -11.20 -8.80 3.88
CA GLY A 609 -9.81 -8.71 3.46
C GLY A 609 -9.07 -7.56 4.15
N GLU A 610 -8.86 -7.65 5.45
CA GLU A 610 -7.85 -6.88 6.17
C GLU A 610 -6.77 -7.83 6.73
N SER A 611 -5.55 -7.59 6.22
CA SER A 611 -4.22 -7.72 6.84
C SER A 611 -4.09 -8.65 8.05
N GLU A 612 -3.26 -9.70 7.93
CA GLU A 612 -2.37 -10.32 8.92
C GLU A 612 -2.48 -9.89 10.42
N SER A 613 -3.67 -9.91 11.03
CA SER A 613 -3.83 -9.57 12.45
C SER A 613 -3.49 -10.77 13.33
N SER A 614 -2.34 -10.67 14.01
CA SER A 614 -1.96 -11.55 15.12
C SER A 614 -2.48 -10.95 16.44
N THR A 615 -2.69 -11.79 17.47
CA THR A 615 -3.01 -11.31 18.84
C THR A 615 -2.02 -10.23 19.29
N LEU A 616 -0.75 -10.37 18.90
CA LEU A 616 0.30 -9.38 19.14
C LEU A 616 0.01 -8.04 18.45
N LEU A 617 -0.40 -8.05 17.17
CA LEU A 617 -0.74 -6.83 16.45
C LEU A 617 -1.92 -6.09 17.11
N ASP A 618 -2.95 -6.83 17.54
CA ASP A 618 -4.12 -6.25 18.20
C ASP A 618 -3.76 -5.62 19.55
N GLN A 619 -2.89 -6.28 20.33
CA GLN A 619 -2.35 -5.70 21.57
C GLN A 619 -1.56 -4.41 21.33
N LEU A 620 -0.72 -4.37 20.28
CA LEU A 620 0.09 -3.19 19.94
C LEU A 620 -0.78 -2.03 19.44
N ARG A 621 -1.81 -2.32 18.64
CA ARG A 621 -2.80 -1.33 18.18
C ARG A 621 -3.60 -0.77 19.35
N ALA A 622 -4.09 -1.63 20.25
CA ALA A 622 -4.84 -1.20 21.44
C ALA A 622 -4.02 -0.26 22.35
N ARG A 623 -2.70 -0.47 22.41
CA ARG A 623 -1.76 0.36 23.19
C ARG A 623 -1.29 1.63 22.50
N ARG A 624 -1.66 1.86 21.23
CA ARG A 624 -1.24 3.03 20.43
C ARG A 624 0.28 3.22 20.43
N VAL A 625 1.00 2.13 20.22
CA VAL A 625 2.47 2.07 20.27
C VAL A 625 3.13 2.95 19.21
N LEU A 626 2.48 3.13 18.07
CA LEU A 626 2.88 4.14 17.09
C LEU A 626 2.12 5.42 17.42
N ALA A 627 2.83 6.52 17.66
CA ALA A 627 2.19 7.81 17.87
C ALA A 627 1.26 8.14 16.70
N PRO A 628 0.12 8.83 16.92
CA PRO A 628 -0.76 9.29 15.85
C PRO A 628 -0.11 10.45 15.09
N SER A 629 1.03 10.20 14.45
CA SER A 629 1.59 11.07 13.43
C SER A 629 0.95 10.68 12.08
N PRO A 630 0.47 11.64 11.28
CA PRO A 630 -0.11 11.32 9.98
C PRO A 630 0.94 10.62 9.10
N GLY A 631 0.68 9.38 8.67
CA GLY A 631 1.47 8.76 7.61
C GLY A 631 1.83 7.28 7.78
N TRP A 632 1.68 6.67 8.96
CA TRP A 632 2.04 5.25 9.17
C TRP A 632 0.99 4.48 9.98
N ARG A 633 0.75 3.22 9.61
CA ARG A 633 -0.10 2.26 10.33
C ARG A 633 0.62 0.92 10.51
N LEU A 634 0.26 0.18 11.55
CA LEU A 634 0.82 -1.16 11.80
C LEU A 634 0.03 -2.21 11.02
N ALA A 635 0.68 -2.96 10.13
CA ALA A 635 0.04 -3.99 9.31
C ALA A 635 0.24 -5.42 9.85
N ARG A 636 1.39 -5.70 10.48
CA ARG A 636 1.76 -7.03 10.99
C ARG A 636 2.65 -6.89 12.21
N ALA A 637 2.59 -7.85 13.14
CA ALA A 637 3.55 -7.99 14.23
C ALA A 637 3.91 -9.47 14.46
N TRP A 638 5.17 -9.75 14.77
CA TRP A 638 5.68 -11.09 15.04
C TRP A 638 6.80 -11.09 16.07
N ILE A 639 7.00 -12.24 16.69
CA ILE A 639 8.20 -12.59 17.45
C ILE A 639 8.60 -14.00 17.03
N SER A 640 9.86 -14.18 16.63
CA SER A 640 10.37 -15.45 16.12
C SER A 640 11.73 -15.78 16.68
N GLN A 641 12.03 -17.07 16.69
CA GLN A 641 13.31 -17.63 17.07
C GLN A 641 14.01 -18.16 15.83
N ASP A 642 15.27 -17.76 15.63
CA ASP A 642 16.07 -18.23 14.51
C ASP A 642 17.51 -18.55 14.95
N VAL A 643 18.30 -19.04 14.01
CA VAL A 643 19.73 -19.31 14.19
C VAL A 643 20.52 -18.39 13.27
N THR A 644 21.53 -17.73 13.83
CA THR A 644 22.45 -16.88 13.06
C THR A 644 23.89 -17.36 13.24
N SER A 645 24.63 -17.48 12.14
CA SER A 645 26.04 -17.85 12.17
C SER A 645 26.90 -16.58 12.22
N VAL A 646 27.87 -16.55 13.13
CA VAL A 646 28.73 -15.38 13.38
C VAL A 646 30.17 -15.76 13.06
N SER A 647 30.90 -14.95 12.29
CA SER A 647 32.33 -15.20 12.04
C SER A 647 33.14 -15.16 13.34
N SER A 648 33.95 -16.20 13.57
CA SER A 648 34.88 -16.27 14.69
C SER A 648 36.26 -15.67 14.38
N GLU A 649 36.49 -15.20 13.15
CA GLU A 649 37.77 -14.63 12.73
C GLU A 649 38.07 -13.32 13.48
N GLY A 650 39.15 -13.32 14.27
CA GLY A 650 39.69 -12.12 14.92
C GLY A 650 39.05 -11.70 16.25
N ASP A 651 38.00 -12.38 16.73
CA ASP A 651 37.37 -12.09 18.02
C ASP A 651 37.78 -13.12 19.10
N PRO A 652 38.50 -12.70 20.17
CA PRO A 652 38.94 -13.60 21.24
C PRO A 652 37.78 -14.27 21.99
N ASN A 653 36.57 -13.71 21.95
CA ASN A 653 35.38 -14.32 22.57
C ASN A 653 34.92 -15.59 21.86
N TYR A 654 35.35 -15.82 20.62
CA TYR A 654 34.95 -16.97 19.80
C TYR A 654 36.05 -18.05 19.68
N VAL A 655 37.09 -17.96 20.50
CA VAL A 655 38.13 -18.99 20.61
C VAL A 655 37.55 -20.25 21.26
N GLY A 656 37.71 -21.41 20.61
CA GLY A 656 37.29 -22.71 21.14
C GLY A 656 35.95 -23.26 20.63
N PHE A 657 35.23 -22.54 19.76
CA PHE A 657 33.97 -23.02 19.16
C PHE A 657 34.12 -24.08 18.07
N GLY A 658 35.36 -24.49 17.75
CA GLY A 658 35.65 -25.58 16.80
C GLY A 658 35.24 -25.34 15.35
N ARG A 659 34.67 -24.17 15.02
CA ARG A 659 34.25 -23.76 13.68
C ARG A 659 34.59 -22.29 13.39
N PRO A 660 34.82 -21.93 12.11
CA PRO A 660 34.98 -20.54 11.68
C PRO A 660 33.71 -19.70 11.86
N GLN A 661 32.53 -20.33 11.95
CA GLN A 661 31.25 -19.64 12.10
C GLN A 661 30.35 -20.38 13.11
N PRO A 662 30.44 -20.09 14.42
CA PRO A 662 29.49 -20.59 15.42
C PRO A 662 28.07 -20.09 15.20
N ASP A 663 27.11 -20.99 15.43
CA ASP A 663 25.66 -20.71 15.37
C ASP A 663 25.15 -20.21 16.72
N PHE A 664 24.37 -19.13 16.72
CA PHE A 664 23.74 -18.53 17.90
C PHE A 664 22.22 -18.53 17.80
N SER A 665 21.54 -18.73 18.93
CA SER A 665 20.10 -18.50 19.00
C SER A 665 19.83 -16.98 18.91
N ARG A 666 19.02 -16.57 17.93
CA ARG A 666 18.60 -15.20 17.65
C ARG A 666 17.11 -15.05 17.91
N VAL A 667 16.70 -13.95 18.54
CA VAL A 667 15.31 -13.55 18.66
C VAL A 667 15.08 -12.35 17.77
N ASP A 668 14.05 -12.42 16.93
CA ASP A 668 13.60 -11.32 16.10
C ASP A 668 12.18 -10.93 16.55
N PHE A 669 12.03 -9.72 17.07
CA PHE A 669 10.73 -9.11 17.37
C PHE A 669 10.52 -7.94 16.41
N GLY A 670 9.46 -7.98 15.61
CA GLY A 670 9.23 -6.98 14.57
C GLY A 670 7.77 -6.61 14.39
N VAL A 671 7.56 -5.40 13.88
CA VAL A 671 6.27 -4.87 13.45
C VAL A 671 6.44 -4.28 12.06
N VAL A 672 5.56 -4.60 11.13
CA VAL A 672 5.55 -3.97 9.80
C VAL A 672 4.75 -2.67 9.87
N ALA A 673 5.44 -1.56 9.70
CA ALA A 673 4.85 -0.24 9.50
C ALA A 673 4.62 -0.01 8.01
N THR A 674 3.39 0.36 7.63
CA THR A 674 3.00 0.67 6.26
C THR A 674 2.49 2.10 6.16
N PRO A 675 2.63 2.78 5.01
CA PRO A 675 2.10 4.14 4.86
C PRO A 675 0.58 4.16 5.05
N ASP A 676 0.07 5.15 5.76
CA ASP A 676 -1.36 5.33 6.10
C ASP A 676 -2.18 5.90 4.93
N ALA A 677 -1.53 6.27 3.82
CA ALA A 677 -2.20 6.74 2.63
C ALA A 677 -2.87 5.54 1.90
N PRO A 678 -4.20 5.56 1.68
CA PRO A 678 -4.88 4.52 0.93
C PRO A 678 -4.31 4.45 -0.49
N ALA A 679 -3.67 3.32 -0.83
CA ALA A 679 -3.21 3.07 -2.18
C ALA A 679 -4.32 2.34 -2.96
N ALA A 680 -4.40 2.54 -4.28
CA ALA A 680 -5.41 1.85 -5.10
C ALA A 680 -5.35 0.31 -4.95
N ARG A 681 -4.15 -0.23 -4.68
CA ARG A 681 -3.91 -1.65 -4.39
C ARG A 681 -4.58 -2.18 -3.11
N ASP A 682 -4.93 -1.29 -2.18
CA ASP A 682 -5.59 -1.67 -0.93
C ASP A 682 -7.08 -1.98 -1.16
N PHE A 683 -7.67 -1.50 -2.27
CA PHE A 683 -9.10 -1.67 -2.59
C PHE A 683 -9.36 -2.52 -3.84
N ILE A 684 -8.38 -2.65 -4.74
CA ILE A 684 -8.52 -3.31 -6.04
C ILE A 684 -7.65 -4.56 -6.05
N HIS A 685 -8.28 -5.75 -6.11
CA HIS A 685 -7.56 -7.02 -6.22
C HIS A 685 -6.71 -7.06 -7.50
N ARG A 686 -5.55 -7.73 -7.43
CA ARG A 686 -4.52 -7.76 -8.48
C ARG A 686 -5.09 -8.01 -9.89
N ASP A 687 -5.99 -8.96 -10.00
CA ASP A 687 -6.61 -9.35 -11.28
C ASP A 687 -7.42 -8.23 -11.94
N PHE A 688 -7.99 -7.31 -11.16
CA PHE A 688 -8.75 -6.19 -11.70
C PHE A 688 -7.88 -5.14 -12.37
N PHE A 689 -6.61 -5.00 -11.99
CA PHE A 689 -5.70 -4.09 -12.69
C PHE A 689 -5.49 -4.51 -14.14
N VAL A 690 -5.48 -5.81 -14.44
CA VAL A 690 -5.39 -6.32 -15.83
C VAL A 690 -6.62 -5.90 -16.63
N TYR A 691 -7.83 -6.04 -16.06
CA TYR A 691 -9.06 -5.59 -16.72
C TYR A 691 -9.09 -4.07 -16.96
N ILE A 692 -8.65 -3.28 -15.98
CA ILE A 692 -8.56 -1.82 -16.11
C ILE A 692 -7.54 -1.46 -17.21
N ALA A 693 -6.41 -2.17 -17.31
CA ALA A 693 -5.40 -1.96 -18.35
C ALA A 693 -5.94 -2.25 -19.74
N ILE A 694 -6.65 -3.36 -19.93
CA ILE A 694 -7.25 -3.73 -21.23
C ILE A 694 -8.32 -2.73 -21.62
N PHE A 695 -9.25 -2.40 -20.71
CA PHE A 695 -10.32 -1.46 -20.96
C PHE A 695 -9.78 -0.09 -21.37
N SER A 696 -8.79 0.41 -20.62
CA SER A 696 -8.17 1.70 -20.91
C SER A 696 -7.36 1.69 -22.22
N ALA A 697 -6.66 0.60 -22.53
CA ALA A 697 -5.94 0.46 -23.80
C ALA A 697 -6.89 0.45 -25.01
N VAL A 698 -7.99 -0.30 -24.93
CA VAL A 698 -9.03 -0.32 -25.98
C VAL A 698 -9.62 1.08 -26.18
N LEU A 699 -9.95 1.77 -25.08
CA LEU A 699 -10.48 3.13 -25.14
C LEU A 699 -9.48 4.12 -25.76
N ALA A 700 -8.18 3.99 -25.45
CA ALA A 700 -7.12 4.81 -26.04
C ALA A 700 -6.93 4.55 -27.54
N VAL A 701 -6.89 3.28 -27.97
CA VAL A 701 -6.81 2.89 -29.38
C VAL A 701 -8.04 3.36 -30.15
N PHE A 702 -9.23 3.20 -29.57
CA PHE A 702 -10.47 3.68 -30.16
C PHE A 702 -10.47 5.20 -30.35
N ALA A 703 -10.00 5.96 -29.35
CA ALA A 703 -9.83 7.41 -29.46
C ALA A 703 -8.85 7.78 -30.59
N ALA A 704 -7.73 7.06 -30.72
CA ALA A 704 -6.75 7.28 -31.79
C ALA A 704 -7.33 6.96 -33.19
N PHE A 705 -8.12 5.89 -33.31
CA PHE A 705 -8.81 5.54 -34.55
C PHE A 705 -9.85 6.61 -34.94
N MET A 706 -10.61 7.11 -33.96
CA MET A 706 -11.62 8.14 -34.19
C MET A 706 -11.00 9.47 -34.65
N ASP A 707 -9.81 9.83 -34.16
CA ASP A 707 -9.10 11.03 -34.59
C ASP A 707 -8.71 10.95 -36.09
N ARG A 708 -8.47 9.76 -36.65
CA ARG A 708 -8.16 9.60 -38.10
C ARG A 708 -9.34 9.90 -39.02
N ARG A 709 -10.58 9.88 -38.52
CA ARG A 709 -11.79 10.04 -39.35
C ARG A 709 -12.26 11.50 -39.51
N ASP A 710 -11.57 12.47 -38.90
CA ASP A 710 -11.84 13.93 -38.88
C ASP A 710 -13.29 14.37 -39.18
N ARG A 711 -14.25 13.92 -38.37
CA ARG A 711 -15.69 14.19 -38.56
C ARG A 711 -16.21 15.48 -37.89
N GLY A 712 -15.33 16.45 -37.64
CA GLY A 712 -15.68 17.74 -37.05
C GLY A 712 -15.60 17.82 -35.51
N GLN A 713 -15.94 18.99 -34.95
CA GLN A 713 -15.61 19.41 -33.58
C GLN A 713 -16.26 18.56 -32.47
N PHE A 714 -17.46 18.03 -32.70
CA PHE A 714 -18.12 17.12 -31.76
C PHE A 714 -17.28 15.86 -31.50
N TRP A 715 -16.78 15.21 -32.55
CA TRP A 715 -15.96 13.99 -32.42
C TRP A 715 -14.63 14.27 -31.76
N LYS A 716 -14.07 15.46 -32.01
CA LYS A 716 -12.88 15.95 -31.35
C LYS A 716 -13.08 16.06 -29.82
N ILE A 717 -14.20 16.58 -29.35
CA ILE A 717 -14.47 16.64 -27.88
C ILE A 717 -14.60 15.22 -27.29
N GLN A 718 -15.27 14.31 -27.99
CA GLN A 718 -15.44 12.93 -27.52
C GLN A 718 -14.09 12.18 -27.42
N THR A 719 -13.18 12.33 -28.39
CA THR A 719 -11.87 11.68 -28.30
C THR A 719 -10.98 12.26 -27.21
N LEU A 720 -11.15 13.54 -26.86
CA LEU A 720 -10.45 14.13 -25.72
C LEU A 720 -10.94 13.52 -24.40
N PHE A 721 -12.25 13.42 -24.20
CA PHE A 721 -12.84 12.80 -23.01
C PHE A 721 -12.36 11.35 -22.83
N MET A 722 -12.36 10.57 -23.92
CA MET A 722 -11.86 9.20 -23.90
C MET A 722 -10.38 9.11 -23.48
N ARG A 723 -9.53 10.07 -23.90
CA ARG A 723 -8.10 10.13 -23.50
C ARG A 723 -7.92 10.54 -22.04
N ILE A 724 -8.70 11.52 -21.58
CA ILE A 724 -8.70 11.96 -20.18
C ILE A 724 -9.10 10.80 -19.25
N LEU A 725 -10.01 9.94 -19.68
CA LEU A 725 -10.39 8.75 -18.92
C LEU A 725 -9.36 7.61 -19.06
N SER A 726 -8.93 7.28 -20.29
CA SER A 726 -8.09 6.10 -20.54
C SER A 726 -6.65 6.24 -20.06
N TRP A 727 -5.98 7.35 -20.31
CA TRP A 727 -4.53 7.45 -20.06
C TRP A 727 -4.17 7.37 -18.56
N PRO A 728 -4.88 8.04 -17.63
CA PRO A 728 -4.64 7.88 -16.20
C PRO A 728 -4.94 6.46 -15.70
N LEU A 729 -6.03 5.85 -16.16
CA LEU A 729 -6.39 4.47 -15.80
C LEU A 729 -5.35 3.46 -16.32
N LEU A 730 -4.85 3.67 -17.54
CA LEU A 730 -3.80 2.85 -18.12
C LEU A 730 -2.49 3.00 -17.36
N LEU A 731 -2.11 4.23 -17.02
CA LEU A 731 -0.89 4.48 -16.24
C LEU A 731 -0.99 3.87 -14.84
N MET A 732 -2.15 4.01 -14.17
CA MET A 732 -2.40 3.40 -12.87
C MET A 732 -2.30 1.88 -12.93
N SER A 733 -2.99 1.25 -13.88
CA SER A 733 -3.02 -0.22 -14.00
C SER A 733 -1.68 -0.81 -14.46
N ALA A 734 -1.09 -0.28 -15.53
CA ALA A 734 0.21 -0.73 -16.03
C ALA A 734 1.32 -0.48 -15.00
N GLY A 735 1.27 0.65 -14.28
CA GLY A 735 2.22 0.95 -13.21
C GLY A 735 2.17 -0.05 -12.06
N ASN A 736 0.96 -0.43 -11.60
CA ASN A 736 0.82 -1.44 -10.54
C ASN A 736 1.28 -2.84 -11.02
N ILE A 737 0.94 -3.24 -12.25
CA ILE A 737 1.41 -4.53 -12.82
C ILE A 737 2.94 -4.56 -12.92
N ALA A 738 3.56 -3.47 -13.40
CA ALA A 738 5.01 -3.35 -13.50
C ALA A 738 5.68 -3.36 -12.12
N LEU A 739 5.07 -2.73 -11.11
CA LEU A 739 5.57 -2.74 -9.74
C LEU A 739 5.55 -4.14 -9.13
N ASP A 740 4.47 -4.90 -9.29
CA ASP A 740 4.39 -6.29 -8.81
C ASP A 740 5.50 -7.15 -9.41
N GLN A 741 5.73 -7.01 -10.71
CA GLN A 741 6.77 -7.75 -11.40
C GLN A 741 8.17 -7.31 -10.96
N ALA A 742 8.38 -6.01 -10.72
CA ALA A 742 9.63 -5.46 -10.21
C ALA A 742 9.94 -5.96 -8.78
N VAL A 743 8.97 -5.96 -7.88
CA VAL A 743 9.14 -6.47 -6.50
C VAL A 743 9.50 -7.96 -6.50
N ALA A 744 8.95 -8.73 -7.42
CA ALA A 744 9.23 -10.16 -7.53
C ALA A 744 10.61 -10.49 -8.12
N THR A 745 11.22 -9.59 -8.89
CA THR A 745 12.40 -9.93 -9.73
C THR A 745 13.61 -9.01 -9.54
N LEU A 746 13.43 -7.78 -9.06
CA LEU A 746 14.47 -6.76 -9.04
C LEU A 746 14.97 -6.45 -7.62
N PRO A 747 16.24 -6.02 -7.48
CA PRO A 747 16.75 -5.46 -6.23
C PRO A 747 16.10 -4.10 -5.92
N ALA A 748 16.23 -3.62 -4.67
CA ALA A 748 15.57 -2.40 -4.17
C ALA A 748 15.82 -1.15 -5.05
N SER A 749 17.04 -0.99 -5.57
CA SER A 749 17.39 0.10 -6.50
C SER A 749 16.61 0.04 -7.82
N GLY A 750 16.40 -1.17 -8.35
CA GLY A 750 15.58 -1.39 -9.55
C GLY A 750 14.11 -1.06 -9.32
N ILE A 751 13.56 -1.41 -8.15
CA ILE A 751 12.19 -1.07 -7.77
C ILE A 751 12.02 0.46 -7.68
N ALA A 752 12.95 1.16 -7.03
CA ALA A 752 12.94 2.61 -6.94
C ALA A 752 12.97 3.29 -8.33
N MET A 753 13.75 2.73 -9.27
CA MET A 753 13.80 3.24 -10.65
C MET A 753 12.45 3.09 -11.37
N VAL A 754 11.79 1.93 -11.23
CA VAL A 754 10.46 1.69 -11.82
C VAL A 754 9.42 2.65 -11.24
N VAL A 755 9.42 2.83 -9.92
CA VAL A 755 8.48 3.73 -9.23
C VAL A 755 8.70 5.18 -9.64
N ASN A 756 9.96 5.64 -9.68
CA ASN A 756 10.30 6.97 -10.15
C ASN A 756 9.87 7.16 -11.62
N GLY A 757 10.06 6.15 -12.46
CA GLY A 757 9.58 6.17 -13.85
C GLY A 757 8.06 6.35 -13.94
N ILE A 758 7.29 5.61 -13.15
CA ILE A 758 5.83 5.75 -13.07
C ILE A 758 5.42 7.14 -12.55
N ASN A 759 6.10 7.64 -11.51
CA ASN A 759 5.84 8.96 -10.94
C ASN A 759 6.17 10.10 -11.92
N VAL A 760 7.21 9.96 -12.74
CA VAL A 760 7.51 10.91 -13.83
C VAL A 760 6.37 10.91 -14.86
N LEU A 761 5.88 9.72 -15.26
CA LEU A 761 4.75 9.61 -16.18
C LEU A 761 3.47 10.25 -15.61
N TRP A 762 3.27 10.22 -14.29
CA TRP A 762 2.16 10.90 -13.62
C TRP A 762 2.19 12.42 -13.73
N TRP A 763 3.33 13.02 -14.04
CA TRP A 763 3.45 14.45 -14.35
C TRP A 763 3.35 14.73 -15.85
N ILE A 764 3.96 13.89 -16.69
CA ILE A 764 4.02 14.08 -18.14
C ILE A 764 2.64 13.83 -18.80
N VAL A 765 1.93 12.77 -18.40
CA VAL A 765 0.64 12.40 -19.01
C VAL A 765 -0.42 13.49 -18.83
N PRO A 766 -0.65 14.04 -17.61
CA PRO A 766 -1.54 15.18 -17.43
C PRO A 766 -1.09 16.42 -18.20
N ALA A 767 0.21 16.72 -18.26
CA ALA A 767 0.73 17.84 -19.04
C ALA A 767 0.35 17.74 -20.53
N ILE A 768 0.50 16.56 -21.13
CA ILE A 768 0.06 16.28 -22.51
C ILE A 768 -1.45 16.49 -22.65
N LEU A 769 -2.26 16.01 -21.68
CA LEU A 769 -3.72 16.14 -21.73
C LEU A 769 -4.18 17.59 -21.59
N VAL A 770 -3.54 18.38 -20.71
CA VAL A 770 -3.82 19.81 -20.52
C VAL A 770 -3.48 20.59 -21.79
N ASP A 771 -2.29 20.37 -22.38
CA ASP A 771 -1.88 21.01 -23.64
C ASP A 771 -2.88 20.70 -24.78
N ARG A 772 -3.29 19.43 -24.92
CA ARG A 772 -4.33 19.01 -25.87
C ARG A 772 -5.70 19.64 -25.60
N THR A 773 -6.02 19.89 -24.33
CA THR A 773 -7.27 20.54 -23.92
C THR A 773 -7.26 22.03 -24.26
N LEU A 774 -6.14 22.72 -24.00
CA LEU A 774 -5.92 24.11 -24.39
C LEU A 774 -6.05 24.28 -25.91
N GLU A 775 -5.44 23.38 -26.68
CA GLU A 775 -5.56 23.36 -28.14
C GLU A 775 -7.02 23.27 -28.61
N ARG A 776 -7.83 22.42 -27.96
CA ARG A 776 -9.23 22.17 -28.35
C ARG A 776 -10.23 23.22 -27.89
N PHE A 777 -10.06 23.77 -26.69
CA PHE A 777 -11.04 24.65 -26.07
C PHE A 777 -10.64 26.13 -26.06
N VAL A 778 -9.35 26.43 -26.17
CA VAL A 778 -8.85 27.81 -26.19
C VAL A 778 -8.42 28.18 -27.60
N TRP A 779 -7.42 27.49 -28.16
CA TRP A 779 -6.82 27.90 -29.43
C TRP A 779 -7.75 27.72 -30.62
N THR A 780 -8.29 26.52 -30.83
CA THR A 780 -9.18 26.22 -31.97
C THR A 780 -10.44 27.12 -32.00
N PRO A 781 -11.19 27.31 -30.89
CA PRO A 781 -12.39 28.15 -30.92
C PRO A 781 -12.09 29.62 -31.13
N LEU A 782 -10.96 30.11 -30.63
CA LEU A 782 -10.54 31.49 -30.80
C LEU A 782 -10.10 31.76 -32.24
N GLU A 783 -9.41 30.83 -32.89
CA GLU A 783 -9.09 30.90 -34.34
C GLU A 783 -10.36 30.92 -35.21
N ILE A 784 -11.37 30.11 -34.86
CA ILE A 784 -12.65 30.08 -35.57
C ILE A 784 -13.42 31.41 -35.41
N ARG A 785 -13.50 31.96 -34.19
CA ARG A 785 -14.20 33.24 -33.93
C ARG A 785 -13.51 34.43 -34.57
N THR A 786 -12.18 34.46 -34.52
CA THR A 786 -11.40 35.62 -34.99
C THR A 786 -11.01 35.53 -36.47
N GLN A 787 -11.22 34.38 -37.12
CA GLN A 787 -10.83 34.11 -38.53
C GLN A 787 -9.33 34.38 -38.79
N ARG A 788 -8.50 34.36 -37.75
CA ARG A 788 -7.05 34.58 -37.81
C ARG A 788 -6.35 33.45 -37.08
N ARG A 789 -5.29 32.92 -37.68
CA ARG A 789 -4.45 31.91 -37.00
C ARG A 789 -3.72 32.56 -35.84
N ILE A 790 -3.73 31.89 -34.70
CA ILE A 790 -3.00 32.38 -33.53
C ILE A 790 -1.51 32.18 -33.80
N PRO A 791 -0.66 33.19 -33.54
CA PRO A 791 0.77 33.07 -33.75
C PRO A 791 1.34 31.84 -33.03
N ALA A 792 2.14 31.05 -33.74
CA ALA A 792 2.74 29.82 -33.19
C ALA A 792 3.54 30.06 -31.90
N ILE A 793 4.06 31.28 -31.71
CA ILE A 793 4.82 31.65 -30.52
C ILE A 793 3.96 31.63 -29.25
N VAL A 794 2.71 32.09 -29.33
CA VAL A 794 1.78 32.10 -28.19
C VAL A 794 1.41 30.67 -27.79
N ARG A 795 1.18 29.82 -28.80
CA ARG A 795 0.89 28.40 -28.60
C ARG A 795 2.08 27.68 -27.95
N ARG A 796 3.27 27.82 -28.52
CA ARG A 796 4.51 27.21 -27.97
C ARG A 796 4.81 27.72 -26.56
N PHE A 797 4.50 28.98 -26.26
CA PHE A 797 4.66 29.53 -24.91
C PHE A 797 3.73 28.85 -23.90
N SER A 798 2.47 28.60 -24.25
CA SER A 798 1.57 27.83 -23.37
C SER A 798 2.04 26.39 -23.14
N THR A 799 2.52 25.72 -24.19
CA THR A 799 3.10 24.38 -24.06
C THR A 799 4.32 24.40 -23.14
N LEU A 800 5.21 25.39 -23.28
CA LEU A 800 6.38 25.55 -22.41
C LEU A 800 5.99 25.74 -20.94
N ILE A 801 4.94 26.53 -20.65
CA ILE A 801 4.45 26.73 -19.28
C ILE A 801 3.94 25.41 -18.70
N VAL A 802 3.09 24.68 -19.44
CA VAL A 802 2.48 23.42 -18.98
C VAL A 802 3.55 22.37 -18.69
N PHE A 803 4.50 22.15 -19.60
CA PHE A 803 5.58 21.20 -19.39
C PHE A 803 6.65 21.68 -18.40
N GLY A 804 6.86 23.00 -18.30
CA GLY A 804 7.74 23.60 -17.29
C GLY A 804 7.22 23.36 -15.87
N PHE A 805 5.91 23.51 -15.66
CA PHE A 805 5.26 23.19 -14.38
C PHE A 805 5.38 21.70 -14.05
N ALA A 806 5.14 20.82 -15.03
CA ALA A 806 5.33 19.37 -14.85
C ALA A 806 6.78 19.01 -14.52
N GLY A 807 7.76 19.65 -15.19
CA GLY A 807 9.18 19.48 -14.90
C GLY A 807 9.56 19.92 -13.48
N CYS A 808 9.04 21.06 -13.01
CA CYS A 808 9.23 21.51 -11.63
C CYS A 808 8.60 20.54 -10.63
N GLY A 809 7.40 20.03 -10.93
CA GLY A 809 6.73 19.00 -10.13
C GLY A 809 7.54 17.70 -10.05
N ILE A 810 8.15 17.27 -11.15
CA ILE A 810 9.05 16.11 -11.17
C ILE A 810 10.27 16.34 -10.28
N ILE A 811 10.94 17.49 -10.41
CA ILE A 811 12.13 17.81 -9.61
C ILE A 811 11.79 17.87 -8.12
N ALA A 812 10.68 18.54 -7.76
CA ALA A 812 10.29 18.75 -6.37
C ALA A 812 9.72 17.48 -5.71
N PHE A 813 8.82 16.76 -6.37
CA PHE A 813 8.06 15.67 -5.75
C PHE A 813 8.59 14.27 -6.09
N VAL A 814 9.21 14.09 -7.26
CA VAL A 814 9.74 12.77 -7.67
C VAL A 814 11.22 12.65 -7.31
N LEU A 815 12.02 13.65 -7.66
CA LEU A 815 13.46 13.67 -7.34
C LEU A 815 13.76 14.21 -5.94
N LYS A 816 12.74 14.75 -5.24
CA LYS A 816 12.84 15.37 -3.91
C LYS A 816 13.96 16.43 -3.82
N GLN A 817 14.22 17.14 -4.92
CA GLN A 817 15.26 18.18 -4.98
C GLN A 817 14.68 19.57 -4.68
N PRO A 818 15.41 20.44 -3.97
CA PRO A 818 14.94 21.79 -3.67
C PRO A 818 14.87 22.64 -4.94
N ILE A 819 13.67 23.10 -5.30
CA ILE A 819 13.43 23.99 -6.45
C ILE A 819 13.64 25.48 -6.14
N THR A 820 14.01 25.82 -4.91
CA THR A 820 14.15 27.21 -4.44
C THR A 820 15.16 28.01 -5.26
N SER A 821 16.28 27.38 -5.66
CA SER A 821 17.29 28.00 -6.53
C SER A 821 16.77 28.29 -7.94
N LEU A 822 16.00 27.36 -8.51
CA LEU A 822 15.39 27.51 -9.84
C LEU A 822 14.30 28.59 -9.83
N LEU A 823 13.47 28.62 -8.78
CA LEU A 823 12.45 29.65 -8.55
C LEU A 823 13.09 31.03 -8.41
N ALA A 824 14.14 31.16 -7.59
CA ALA A 824 14.87 32.41 -7.40
C ALA A 824 15.44 32.93 -8.73
N ALA A 825 16.08 32.07 -9.53
CA ALA A 825 16.60 32.43 -10.86
C ALA A 825 15.47 32.81 -11.84
N SER A 826 14.34 32.10 -11.80
CA SER A 826 13.18 32.40 -12.65
C SER A 826 12.52 33.73 -12.32
N GLY A 827 12.59 34.19 -11.06
CA GLY A 827 12.10 35.50 -10.64
C GLY A 827 12.85 36.65 -11.32
N LEU A 828 14.19 36.53 -11.45
CA LEU A 828 15.01 37.50 -12.17
C LEU A 828 14.63 37.58 -13.66
N VAL A 829 14.51 36.42 -14.32
CA VAL A 829 14.09 36.35 -15.74
C VAL A 829 12.66 36.89 -15.92
N GLY A 830 11.75 36.54 -15.01
CA GLY A 830 10.38 37.03 -14.99
C GLY A 830 10.30 38.55 -14.84
N MET A 831 11.15 39.13 -13.99
CA MET A 831 11.28 40.58 -13.86
C MET A 831 11.77 41.23 -15.16
N VAL A 832 12.81 40.68 -15.79
CA VAL A 832 13.34 41.19 -17.07
C VAL A 832 12.28 41.14 -18.18
N VAL A 833 11.56 40.02 -18.29
CA VAL A 833 10.47 39.85 -19.27
C VAL A 833 9.30 40.79 -18.95
N GLY A 834 8.96 40.95 -17.67
CA GLY A 834 7.92 41.87 -17.21
C GLY A 834 8.22 43.31 -17.59
N LEU A 835 9.46 43.77 -17.37
CA LEU A 835 9.95 45.09 -17.79
C LEU A 835 9.88 45.25 -19.31
N ALA A 836 10.27 44.23 -20.09
CA ALA A 836 10.23 44.28 -21.55
C ALA A 836 8.79 44.36 -22.12
N ILE A 837 7.81 43.75 -21.46
CA ILE A 837 6.41 43.72 -21.91
C ILE A 837 5.57 44.85 -21.31
N GLN A 838 6.04 45.53 -20.25
CA GLN A 838 5.33 46.59 -19.52
C GLN A 838 4.65 47.60 -20.45
N ALA A 839 5.38 48.14 -21.43
CA ALA A 839 4.86 49.12 -22.39
C ALA A 839 3.75 48.55 -23.30
N ASN A 840 3.80 47.26 -23.65
CA ASN A 840 2.77 46.61 -24.45
C ASN A 840 1.50 46.37 -23.63
N ILE A 841 1.65 45.97 -22.36
CA ILE A 841 0.52 45.78 -21.45
C ILE A 841 -0.18 47.11 -21.15
N ALA A 842 0.59 48.18 -20.90
CA ALA A 842 0.03 49.52 -20.69
C ALA A 842 -0.88 49.95 -21.84
N ASN A 843 -0.46 49.74 -23.10
CA ASN A 843 -1.28 50.07 -24.27
C ASN A 843 -2.58 49.26 -24.36
N VAL A 844 -2.60 48.01 -23.89
CA VAL A 844 -3.82 47.19 -23.84
C VAL A 844 -4.79 47.73 -22.79
N PHE A 845 -4.30 47.99 -21.56
CA PHE A 845 -5.13 48.52 -20.49
C PHE A 845 -5.68 49.90 -20.84
N SER A 846 -4.86 50.81 -21.37
CA SER A 846 -5.32 52.11 -21.84
C SER A 846 -6.34 51.98 -22.97
N GLY A 847 -6.22 50.98 -23.85
CA GLY A 847 -7.24 50.68 -24.86
C GLY A 847 -8.58 50.26 -24.28
N ILE A 848 -8.58 49.45 -23.21
CA ILE A 848 -9.80 49.05 -22.48
C ILE A 848 -10.43 50.27 -21.79
N VAL A 849 -9.63 51.06 -21.08
CA VAL A 849 -10.08 52.26 -20.36
C VAL A 849 -10.71 53.28 -21.31
N LEU A 850 -10.03 53.61 -22.42
CA LEU A 850 -10.55 54.53 -23.44
C LEU A 850 -11.88 54.05 -24.05
N ASN A 851 -12.09 52.73 -24.14
CA ASN A 851 -13.35 52.17 -24.66
C ASN A 851 -14.49 52.20 -23.63
N ILE A 852 -14.16 52.08 -22.33
CA ILE A 852 -15.12 52.11 -21.22
C ILE A 852 -15.54 53.55 -20.91
N GLU A 853 -14.57 54.44 -20.69
CA GLU A 853 -14.82 55.83 -20.28
C GLU A 853 -15.33 56.70 -21.43
N ARG A 854 -15.02 56.31 -22.68
CA ARG A 854 -15.42 57.00 -23.92
C ARG A 854 -15.26 58.54 -23.85
N PRO A 855 -14.07 59.07 -23.51
CA PRO A 855 -13.84 60.51 -23.49
C PRO A 855 -14.04 61.17 -24.88
N PHE A 856 -13.98 60.36 -25.94
CA PHE A 856 -14.30 60.72 -27.31
C PHE A 856 -14.74 59.48 -28.08
N GLN A 857 -15.45 59.68 -29.19
CA GLN A 857 -15.93 58.63 -30.09
C GLN A 857 -15.30 58.75 -31.47
N ILE A 858 -15.40 57.68 -32.28
CA ILE A 858 -15.01 57.73 -33.69
C ILE A 858 -15.92 58.74 -34.39
N GLY A 859 -15.31 59.73 -35.04
CA GLY A 859 -16.00 60.88 -35.63
C GLY A 859 -15.87 62.18 -34.85
N ASP A 860 -15.45 62.14 -33.58
CA ASP A 860 -15.27 63.36 -32.78
C ASP A 860 -14.05 64.15 -33.25
N SER A 861 -14.19 65.47 -33.24
CA SER A 861 -13.10 66.42 -33.45
C SER A 861 -12.41 66.68 -32.12
N ILE A 862 -11.19 66.16 -32.00
CA ILE A 862 -10.42 66.22 -30.77
C ILE A 862 -9.06 66.86 -30.98
N GLN A 863 -8.54 67.41 -29.90
CA GLN A 863 -7.16 67.83 -29.79
C GLN A 863 -6.51 67.06 -28.65
N ILE A 864 -5.47 66.32 -28.99
CA ILE A 864 -4.66 65.54 -28.05
C ILE A 864 -3.33 66.29 -27.93
N THR A 865 -3.13 66.94 -26.77
CA THR A 865 -2.02 67.90 -26.54
C THR A 865 -2.09 69.10 -27.51
N ASP A 866 -1.14 70.03 -27.47
CA ASP A 866 -1.08 71.19 -28.38
C ASP A 866 -0.64 70.85 -29.82
N ILE A 867 -0.42 69.57 -30.14
CA ILE A 867 0.29 69.13 -31.35
C ILE A 867 -0.62 68.40 -32.34
N VAL A 868 -1.55 67.57 -31.87
CA VAL A 868 -2.38 66.73 -32.76
C VAL A 868 -3.84 67.13 -32.65
N ARG A 869 -4.32 67.84 -33.66
CA ARG A 869 -5.73 68.24 -33.81
C ARG A 869 -6.34 67.61 -35.05
N GLY A 870 -7.49 66.96 -34.89
CA GLY A 870 -8.16 66.28 -35.99
C GLY A 870 -9.34 65.42 -35.58
N ILE A 871 -9.88 64.68 -36.54
CA ILE A 871 -11.04 63.81 -36.35
C ILE A 871 -10.59 62.39 -36.06
N VAL A 872 -11.16 61.74 -35.06
CA VAL A 872 -10.88 60.33 -34.76
C VAL A 872 -11.46 59.45 -35.86
N VAL A 873 -10.61 58.71 -36.57
CA VAL A 873 -11.02 57.86 -37.70
C VAL A 873 -11.15 56.40 -37.31
N ASP A 874 -10.29 55.93 -36.42
CA ASP A 874 -10.24 54.51 -36.03
C ASP A 874 -9.65 54.38 -34.62
N MET A 875 -10.19 53.43 -33.86
CA MET A 875 -9.72 53.07 -32.53
C MET A 875 -9.56 51.56 -32.45
N THR A 876 -8.32 51.13 -32.29
CA THR A 876 -7.95 49.72 -32.14
C THR A 876 -7.58 49.42 -30.68
N TRP A 877 -7.45 48.14 -30.34
CA TRP A 877 -7.03 47.71 -29.00
C TRP A 877 -5.64 48.23 -28.57
N ARG A 878 -4.81 48.74 -29.50
CA ARG A 878 -3.45 49.27 -29.21
C ARG A 878 -3.22 50.72 -29.63
N THR A 879 -3.98 51.24 -30.58
CA THR A 879 -3.75 52.59 -31.16
C THR A 879 -5.03 53.35 -31.47
N VAL A 880 -5.00 54.67 -31.26
CA VAL A 880 -6.00 55.63 -31.75
C VAL A 880 -5.44 56.31 -32.99
N ARG A 881 -6.25 56.44 -34.04
CA ARG A 881 -5.89 57.08 -35.30
C ARG A 881 -6.71 58.34 -35.50
N VAL A 882 -6.01 59.47 -35.63
CA VAL A 882 -6.62 60.79 -35.83
C VAL A 882 -6.22 61.33 -37.19
N ARG A 883 -7.18 61.85 -37.96
CA ARG A 883 -6.94 62.54 -39.23
C ARG A 883 -6.83 64.04 -38.97
N ASN A 884 -5.67 64.61 -39.21
CA ASN A 884 -5.44 66.05 -39.02
C ASN A 884 -6.07 66.90 -40.14
N VAL A 885 -6.05 68.23 -39.97
CA VAL A 885 -6.62 69.20 -40.93
C VAL A 885 -5.97 69.12 -42.31
N ALA A 886 -4.69 68.72 -42.38
CA ALA A 886 -3.97 68.50 -43.64
C ALA A 886 -4.31 67.14 -44.32
N GLY A 887 -5.17 66.32 -43.71
CA GLY A 887 -5.63 65.04 -44.26
C GLY A 887 -4.79 63.81 -43.90
N PHE A 888 -3.68 63.96 -43.16
CA PHE A 888 -2.82 62.85 -42.75
C PHE A 888 -3.40 62.07 -41.56
N ILE A 889 -3.21 60.74 -41.55
CA ILE A 889 -3.61 59.87 -40.44
C ILE A 889 -2.43 59.68 -39.48
N VAL A 890 -2.57 60.18 -38.26
CA VAL A 890 -1.60 60.03 -37.17
C VAL A 890 -2.06 58.90 -36.26
N ALA A 891 -1.26 57.83 -36.16
CA ALA A 891 -1.54 56.69 -35.28
C ALA A 891 -0.74 56.82 -33.97
N MET A 892 -1.45 56.85 -32.84
CA MET A 892 -0.86 57.03 -31.52
C MET A 892 -1.10 55.81 -30.65
N PRO A 893 -0.11 55.34 -29.87
CA PRO A 893 -0.32 54.29 -28.88
C PRO A 893 -1.35 54.71 -27.84
N ASN A 894 -2.24 53.79 -27.45
CA ASN A 894 -3.33 54.08 -26.50
C ASN A 894 -2.82 54.61 -25.16
N ALA A 895 -1.67 54.13 -24.66
CA ALA A 895 -1.09 54.62 -23.41
C ALA A 895 -0.77 56.12 -23.50
N LYS A 896 -0.18 56.57 -24.61
CA LYS A 896 0.13 57.99 -24.83
C LYS A 896 -1.13 58.85 -24.96
N VAL A 897 -2.21 58.32 -25.52
CA VAL A 897 -3.47 59.07 -25.67
C VAL A 897 -4.23 59.15 -24.35
N SER A 898 -4.21 58.08 -23.55
CA SER A 898 -4.83 58.04 -22.23
C SER A 898 -4.14 58.94 -21.20
N GLU A 899 -2.82 59.13 -21.33
CA GLU A 899 -2.03 60.02 -20.47
C GLU A 899 -2.07 61.49 -20.91
N ALA A 900 -2.47 61.76 -22.16
CA ALA A 900 -2.50 63.11 -22.71
C ALA A 900 -3.79 63.86 -22.36
N THR A 901 -3.70 65.19 -22.25
CA THR A 901 -4.88 66.06 -22.15
C THR A 901 -5.64 66.02 -23.48
N VAL A 902 -6.91 65.60 -23.44
CA VAL A 902 -7.80 65.55 -24.60
C VAL A 902 -8.87 66.61 -24.48
N VAL A 903 -8.91 67.54 -25.44
CA VAL A 903 -9.99 68.51 -25.60
C VAL A 903 -10.92 67.99 -26.69
N ASN A 904 -12.17 67.71 -26.33
CA ASN A 904 -13.19 67.25 -27.27
C ASN A 904 -14.08 68.43 -27.67
N PHE A 905 -13.96 68.88 -28.92
CA PHE A 905 -14.73 70.02 -29.44
C PHE A 905 -16.16 69.62 -29.86
N SER A 906 -16.47 68.32 -29.91
CA SER A 906 -17.75 67.80 -30.40
C SER A 906 -18.81 67.66 -29.30
N VAL A 907 -18.46 67.84 -28.02
CA VAL A 907 -19.35 67.56 -26.87
C VAL A 907 -20.09 68.82 -26.36
N VAL A 908 -19.64 70.03 -26.69
CA VAL A 908 -20.25 71.29 -26.19
C VAL A 908 -21.40 71.77 -27.07
N GLU A 909 -22.59 71.93 -26.48
CA GLU A 909 -23.81 72.39 -27.16
C GLU A 909 -23.88 73.91 -27.39
N ARG A 910 -23.08 74.72 -26.68
CA ARG A 910 -23.00 76.18 -26.87
C ARG A 910 -21.61 76.69 -26.57
N VAL A 911 -21.04 77.44 -27.50
CA VAL A 911 -19.72 78.08 -27.34
C VAL A 911 -19.90 79.56 -27.04
N SER A 912 -19.23 80.05 -25.99
CA SER A 912 -19.27 81.47 -25.63
C SER A 912 -18.26 82.26 -26.47
N MET A 913 -18.72 83.38 -27.03
CA MET A 913 -17.94 84.29 -27.85
C MET A 913 -17.91 85.68 -27.22
N LYS A 914 -16.76 86.34 -27.32
CA LYS A 914 -16.57 87.74 -26.92
C LYS A 914 -15.97 88.50 -28.10
N LEU A 915 -16.67 89.55 -28.54
CA LEU A 915 -16.15 90.52 -29.49
C LEU A 915 -16.01 91.89 -28.81
N GLU A 916 -15.04 92.68 -29.26
CA GLU A 916 -14.77 94.01 -28.70
C GLU A 916 -15.05 95.06 -29.78
N TYR A 917 -15.88 96.06 -29.46
CA TYR A 917 -16.18 97.20 -30.32
C TYR A 917 -15.79 98.51 -29.64
N PHE A 918 -15.23 99.44 -30.40
CA PHE A 918 -14.81 100.75 -29.91
C PHE A 918 -15.60 101.84 -30.64
N ALA A 919 -16.19 102.77 -29.89
CA ALA A 919 -16.98 103.89 -30.44
C ALA A 919 -16.45 105.24 -29.93
N ASP A 920 -16.71 106.29 -30.69
CA ASP A 920 -16.37 107.66 -30.30
C ASP A 920 -17.13 108.11 -29.04
N ALA A 921 -16.44 108.83 -28.14
CA ALA A 921 -16.95 109.36 -26.87
C ALA A 921 -18.12 110.35 -27.01
N ARG A 922 -18.38 110.87 -28.22
CA ARG A 922 -19.50 111.79 -28.51
C ARG A 922 -20.88 111.14 -28.40
N HIS A 923 -20.97 109.81 -28.43
CA HIS A 923 -22.24 109.08 -28.34
C HIS A 923 -22.57 108.69 -26.91
N ASP A 924 -23.81 108.92 -26.49
CA ASP A 924 -24.30 108.48 -25.17
C ASP A 924 -24.13 106.96 -24.98
N PRO A 925 -23.44 106.49 -23.93
CA PRO A 925 -23.18 105.07 -23.72
C PRO A 925 -24.43 104.22 -23.54
N GLY A 926 -25.51 104.78 -22.96
CA GLY A 926 -26.79 104.09 -22.79
C GLY A 926 -27.44 103.80 -24.13
N ARG A 927 -27.48 104.81 -25.01
CA ARG A 927 -28.01 104.69 -26.38
C ARG A 927 -27.15 103.76 -27.24
N MET A 928 -25.82 103.86 -27.18
CA MET A 928 -24.90 103.00 -27.94
C MET A 928 -24.99 101.53 -27.49
N GLY A 929 -24.99 101.27 -26.18
CA GLY A 929 -25.17 99.92 -25.64
C GLY A 929 -26.50 99.28 -26.03
N GLY A 930 -27.58 100.07 -26.08
CA GLY A 930 -28.89 99.63 -26.56
C GLY A 930 -28.89 99.24 -28.04
N LEU A 931 -28.24 100.02 -28.89
CA LEU A 931 -28.11 99.74 -30.34
C LEU A 931 -27.27 98.47 -30.58
N LEU A 932 -26.11 98.33 -29.93
CA LEU A 932 -25.25 97.15 -30.08
C LEU A 932 -25.90 95.88 -29.53
N THR A 933 -26.67 95.98 -28.43
CA THR A 933 -27.45 94.85 -27.91
C THR A 933 -28.56 94.45 -28.88
N SER A 934 -29.19 95.43 -29.54
CA SER A 934 -30.20 95.18 -30.56
C SER A 934 -29.61 94.50 -31.80
N ALA A 935 -28.42 94.92 -32.23
CA ALA A 935 -27.66 94.27 -33.31
C ALA A 935 -27.30 92.82 -32.97
N LEU A 936 -26.81 92.55 -31.76
CA LEU A 936 -26.54 91.18 -31.31
C LEU A 936 -27.78 90.29 -31.32
N ARG A 937 -28.93 90.82 -30.89
CA ARG A 937 -30.20 90.07 -30.85
C ARG A 937 -30.82 89.87 -32.23
N ALA A 938 -30.55 90.78 -33.17
CA ALA A 938 -31.03 90.69 -34.55
C ALA A 938 -30.15 89.77 -35.42
N THR A 939 -28.95 89.40 -34.94
CA THR A 939 -28.04 88.53 -35.68
C THR A 939 -28.55 87.10 -35.68
N ASP A 940 -28.81 86.55 -36.87
CA ASP A 940 -29.18 85.15 -37.03
C ASP A 940 -28.06 84.23 -36.51
N ARG A 941 -28.44 83.12 -35.87
CA ARG A 941 -27.55 82.11 -35.26
C ARG A 941 -26.79 82.56 -34.00
N VAL A 942 -27.02 83.77 -33.49
CA VAL A 942 -26.69 84.14 -32.11
C VAL A 942 -27.77 83.58 -31.17
N MET A 943 -27.34 82.88 -30.12
CA MET A 943 -28.23 82.18 -29.20
C MET A 943 -28.01 82.64 -27.75
N PRO A 944 -28.98 82.40 -26.84
CA PRO A 944 -28.75 82.54 -25.40
C PRO A 944 -27.66 81.57 -24.90
N SER A 945 -27.13 81.81 -23.71
CA SER A 945 -26.30 80.83 -22.98
C SER A 945 -27.07 79.54 -22.69
N ALA A 946 -26.36 78.45 -22.40
CA ALA A 946 -26.98 77.17 -22.01
C ALA A 946 -27.86 77.32 -20.74
N THR A 947 -27.56 78.30 -19.89
CA THR A 947 -28.34 78.66 -18.69
C THR A 947 -29.43 79.71 -18.93
N GLY A 948 -29.70 80.07 -20.18
CA GLY A 948 -30.76 81.03 -20.57
C GLY A 948 -30.35 82.50 -20.57
N GLY A 949 -29.09 82.83 -20.27
CA GLY A 949 -28.59 84.21 -20.34
C GLY A 949 -28.66 84.77 -21.77
N LEU A 950 -29.31 85.93 -21.96
CA LEU A 950 -29.41 86.56 -23.27
C LEU A 950 -28.08 87.21 -23.69
N PRO A 951 -27.79 87.34 -25.00
CA PRO A 951 -26.68 88.14 -25.49
C PRO A 951 -26.77 89.57 -24.95
N PHE A 952 -25.63 90.08 -24.48
CA PHE A 952 -25.57 91.38 -23.85
C PHE A 952 -24.30 92.13 -24.23
N VAL A 953 -24.39 93.46 -24.15
CA VAL A 953 -23.26 94.35 -24.35
C VAL A 953 -22.90 94.98 -23.02
N ARG A 954 -21.63 94.91 -22.65
CA ARG A 954 -21.10 95.58 -21.47
C ARG A 954 -20.24 96.76 -21.90
N TYR A 955 -20.62 97.96 -21.49
CA TYR A 955 -19.73 99.12 -21.56
C TYR A 955 -18.59 98.94 -20.56
N ASP A 956 -17.35 99.00 -21.05
CA ASP A 956 -16.12 98.70 -20.30
C ASP A 956 -15.33 99.99 -19.97
N GLY A 957 -15.98 101.15 -20.10
CA GLY A 957 -15.41 102.47 -19.85
C GLY A 957 -14.69 103.08 -21.05
N PHE A 958 -13.95 104.16 -20.79
CA PHE A 958 -13.05 104.77 -21.74
C PHE A 958 -11.72 104.02 -21.78
N ARG A 959 -11.22 103.72 -22.97
CA ARG A 959 -9.90 103.14 -23.21
C ARG A 959 -9.12 104.01 -24.18
N ALA A 960 -7.87 104.30 -23.84
CA ALA A 960 -6.94 104.88 -24.79
C ALA A 960 -6.55 103.81 -25.82
N VAL A 961 -6.90 104.04 -27.08
CA VAL A 961 -6.48 103.22 -28.22
C VAL A 961 -5.76 104.17 -29.18
N ASN A 962 -4.46 103.96 -29.41
CA ASN A 962 -3.62 104.80 -30.27
C ASN A 962 -3.70 106.31 -29.96
N GLY A 963 -3.76 106.69 -28.67
CA GLY A 963 -3.75 108.10 -28.23
C GLY A 963 -5.12 108.80 -28.22
N GLN A 964 -6.19 108.15 -28.68
CA GLN A 964 -7.56 108.66 -28.59
C GLN A 964 -8.36 107.93 -27.50
N TRP A 965 -9.18 108.68 -26.76
CA TRP A 965 -10.08 108.11 -25.74
C TRP A 965 -11.38 107.65 -26.40
N LEU A 966 -11.55 106.33 -26.50
CA LEU A 966 -12.74 105.71 -27.09
C LEU A 966 -13.54 104.94 -26.03
N CYS A 967 -14.84 104.82 -26.26
CA CYS A 967 -15.73 104.00 -25.46
C CYS A 967 -15.61 102.53 -25.89
N LYS A 968 -15.20 101.62 -24.98
CA LYS A 968 -15.10 100.18 -25.25
C LYS A 968 -16.40 99.45 -24.90
N TYR A 969 -16.87 98.60 -25.80
CA TYR A 969 -18.04 97.75 -25.62
C TYR A 969 -17.64 96.29 -25.85
N ASN A 970 -17.90 95.43 -24.86
CA ASN A 970 -17.72 93.99 -24.99
C ASN A 970 -19.06 93.34 -25.33
N LEU A 971 -19.12 92.71 -26.49
CA LEU A 971 -20.27 92.00 -27.02
C LEU A 971 -20.14 90.52 -26.64
N PHE A 972 -20.98 90.05 -25.73
CA PHE A 972 -21.00 88.66 -25.29
C PHE A 972 -22.20 87.93 -25.91
N PHE A 973 -21.92 86.82 -26.60
CA PHE A 973 -22.95 86.00 -27.24
C PHE A 973 -22.55 84.53 -27.29
N TRP A 974 -23.51 83.65 -27.56
CA TRP A 974 -23.27 82.22 -27.69
C TRP A 974 -23.65 81.74 -29.07
N VAL A 975 -22.94 80.71 -29.54
CA VAL A 975 -23.16 80.05 -30.83
C VAL A 975 -23.40 78.57 -30.62
N LYS A 976 -24.07 77.93 -31.58
CA LYS A 976 -24.56 76.55 -31.49
C LYS A 976 -23.44 75.50 -31.30
N ASP A 977 -22.29 75.68 -31.91
CA ASP A 977 -21.21 74.70 -31.87
C ASP A 977 -19.88 75.37 -32.18
N HIS A 978 -18.79 74.59 -32.03
CA HIS A 978 -17.45 75.06 -32.32
C HIS A 978 -17.27 75.49 -33.78
N ASP A 979 -17.96 74.87 -34.73
CA ASP A 979 -17.88 75.25 -36.15
C ASP A 979 -18.52 76.63 -36.40
N ALA A 980 -19.66 76.91 -35.75
CA ALA A 980 -20.31 78.22 -35.78
C ALA A 980 -19.47 79.34 -35.16
N SER A 981 -18.50 79.01 -34.29
CA SER A 981 -17.59 80.02 -33.70
C SER A 981 -16.74 80.75 -34.75
N PHE A 982 -16.51 80.15 -35.92
CA PHE A 982 -15.77 80.78 -37.01
C PHE A 982 -16.65 81.62 -37.93
N ALA A 983 -17.92 81.23 -38.13
CA ALA A 983 -18.80 81.87 -39.11
C ALA A 983 -19.70 82.98 -38.53
N VAL A 984 -20.16 82.84 -37.28
CA VAL A 984 -21.10 83.78 -36.66
C VAL A 984 -20.49 85.14 -36.31
N PRO A 985 -19.20 85.28 -35.93
CA PRO A 985 -18.62 86.61 -35.69
C PRO A 985 -18.75 87.56 -36.87
N GLU A 986 -18.63 87.06 -38.10
CA GLU A 986 -18.83 87.87 -39.31
C GLU A 986 -20.28 88.37 -39.40
N LEU A 987 -21.26 87.52 -39.10
CA LEU A 987 -22.68 87.89 -39.10
C LEU A 987 -22.97 88.97 -38.05
N VAL A 988 -22.37 88.85 -36.86
CA VAL A 988 -22.47 89.84 -35.79
C VAL A 988 -21.90 91.17 -36.24
N TRP A 989 -20.71 91.18 -36.84
CA TRP A 989 -20.09 92.40 -37.37
C TRP A 989 -20.94 93.06 -38.45
N ARG A 990 -21.51 92.28 -39.38
CA ARG A 990 -22.44 92.79 -40.40
C ARG A 990 -23.70 93.39 -39.79
N SER A 991 -24.24 92.78 -38.72
CA SER A 991 -25.42 93.30 -38.03
C SER A 991 -25.11 94.60 -37.27
N VAL A 992 -23.98 94.66 -36.55
CA VAL A 992 -23.50 95.87 -35.87
C VAL A 992 -23.34 97.01 -36.88
N TYR A 993 -22.67 96.75 -38.01
CA TYR A 993 -22.49 97.74 -39.07
C TYR A 993 -23.83 98.32 -39.56
N ARG A 994 -24.80 97.46 -39.88
CA ARG A 994 -26.13 97.88 -40.36
C ARG A 994 -26.90 98.68 -39.32
N THR A 995 -26.98 98.19 -38.09
CA THR A 995 -27.74 98.85 -37.02
C THR A 995 -27.19 100.23 -36.66
N LEU A 996 -25.87 100.42 -36.71
CA LEU A 996 -25.26 101.72 -36.48
C LEU A 996 -25.48 102.66 -37.67
N ALA A 997 -25.29 102.18 -38.90
CA ALA A 997 -25.54 102.96 -40.11
C ALA A 997 -27.00 103.45 -40.21
N ASP A 998 -27.97 102.58 -39.90
CA ASP A 998 -29.40 102.93 -39.90
C ASP A 998 -29.75 103.97 -38.81
N ALA A 999 -28.98 104.02 -37.72
CA ALA A 999 -29.13 105.00 -36.65
C ALA A 999 -28.41 106.34 -36.94
N GLY A 1000 -27.80 106.48 -38.14
CA GLY A 1000 -27.02 107.66 -38.53
C GLY A 1000 -25.67 107.77 -37.80
N ILE A 1001 -25.20 106.68 -37.20
CA ILE A 1001 -23.89 106.59 -36.54
C ILE A 1001 -22.91 105.95 -37.53
N ASP A 1002 -21.74 106.55 -37.72
CA ASP A 1002 -20.70 105.93 -38.54
C ASP A 1002 -20.25 104.61 -37.89
N PRO A 1003 -20.49 103.45 -38.53
CA PRO A 1003 -20.07 102.16 -38.01
C PRO A 1003 -18.55 101.97 -38.09
N THR A 1004 -17.87 102.80 -38.88
CA THR A 1004 -16.42 102.79 -39.01
C THR A 1004 -15.83 103.16 -37.66
N PRO A 1005 -14.94 102.33 -37.10
CA PRO A 1005 -14.15 102.79 -35.96
C PRO A 1005 -13.44 104.08 -36.38
N PRO A 1006 -13.42 105.14 -35.54
CA PRO A 1006 -12.78 106.41 -35.91
C PRO A 1006 -11.36 106.13 -36.42
N ASP A 1007 -11.02 106.74 -37.57
CA ASP A 1007 -9.80 106.50 -38.33
C ASP A 1007 -8.59 106.24 -37.43
N LEU A 1008 -8.22 104.97 -37.32
CA LEU A 1008 -6.94 104.54 -36.76
C LEU A 1008 -5.88 104.74 -37.85
N MET A 1009 -5.68 105.98 -38.32
CA MET A 1009 -4.61 106.25 -39.27
C MET A 1009 -3.25 106.13 -38.58
N GLU A 1010 -2.45 105.25 -39.17
CA GLU A 1010 -1.09 104.89 -38.81
C GLU A 1010 -0.12 106.07 -38.93
N ALA A 1011 0.73 106.25 -37.92
CA ALA A 1011 2.02 106.92 -38.09
C ALA A 1011 3.11 105.87 -38.26
N GLY A 1012 3.51 105.62 -39.51
CA GLY A 1012 4.90 105.30 -39.90
C GLY A 1012 5.51 103.97 -39.45
N ALA A 1013 5.58 103.03 -40.39
CA ALA A 1013 6.25 101.73 -40.34
C ALA A 1013 7.70 101.70 -39.79
N ALA A 1014 7.99 100.70 -38.92
CA ALA A 1014 8.96 99.63 -39.21
C ALA A 1014 8.96 98.50 -38.15
N ILE A 1015 8.47 97.33 -38.57
CA ILE A 1015 8.96 95.96 -38.29
C ILE A 1015 9.10 95.51 -36.82
N GLY A 1016 8.27 94.53 -36.43
CA GLY A 1016 8.56 93.68 -35.27
C GLY A 1016 7.50 92.62 -35.02
N ALA A 1017 7.87 91.35 -35.19
CA ALA A 1017 7.06 90.17 -34.92
C ALA A 1017 6.48 90.14 -33.48
N ALA A 1018 5.35 89.43 -33.31
CA ALA A 1018 5.19 88.31 -32.36
C ALA A 1018 3.78 88.20 -31.73
N THR A 1019 3.26 86.97 -31.81
CA THR A 1019 2.52 86.25 -30.75
C THR A 1019 1.21 86.84 -30.21
N GLY A 1020 0.09 86.25 -30.65
CA GLY A 1020 -1.13 86.19 -29.86
C GLY A 1020 -0.92 85.28 -28.64
N THR A 1021 -0.80 85.91 -27.47
CA THR A 1021 -0.81 85.26 -26.16
C THR A 1021 -2.25 85.13 -25.67
N VAL A 1022 -2.68 83.90 -25.39
CA VAL A 1022 -3.84 83.61 -24.55
C VAL A 1022 -3.31 83.52 -23.12
N THR A 1023 -3.57 84.53 -22.30
CA THR A 1023 -3.37 84.48 -20.86
C THR A 1023 -4.69 84.18 -20.14
N ALA A 1024 -4.70 83.07 -19.41
CA ALA A 1024 -5.65 82.76 -18.37
C ALA A 1024 -5.53 83.73 -17.18
N ILE A 1025 -6.62 83.93 -16.44
CA ILE A 1025 -6.60 84.39 -15.03
C ILE A 1025 -7.80 83.71 -14.31
N PRO A 1026 -7.78 83.47 -12.99
CA PRO A 1026 -7.28 82.26 -12.36
C PRO A 1026 -8.36 81.52 -11.52
N ALA A 1027 -8.20 80.20 -11.41
CA ALA A 1027 -8.19 79.44 -10.16
C ALA A 1027 -7.46 78.13 -10.43
#